data_AF-A0A816AEN0-F1
#
_entry.id   AF-A0A816AEN0-F1
#
_cell.length_a   1.000
_cell.length_b   1.000
_cell.length_c   1.000
_cell.angle_alpha   90.00
_cell.angle_beta   90.00
_cell.angle_gamma   90.00
#
_symmetry.space_group_name_H-M   'P 1'
#
loop_
_entity.id
_entity.type
_entity.pdbx_description
1 polymer ?
#
loop_
_entity_poly.entity_id
_entity_poly.type
_entity_poly.pdbx_seq_one_letter_code
_entity_poly.pdbx_strand_id
1 'polypeptide(L)'
;MGKMKNLREKYGGKDKLSEAARSISKIFDEDSEGVSFYDLVLSRFQNFDETNRVYGNSTFSNDVNFIIACLASSLTTDELSRKFSSRIDSYLYMHRRIEEYQAVIKQNSYIGWTRTLDNSVRQLKEELHDSLSKISIDQKSSQPNLLIQDKDQVLKMNIVEHLMSITKIDEQKLHLFFVLCKLALQASQILQDQLEWKQIISNIKDSKIFIQDFISRYMSYEFTFRDFPLDLQGFMKLIDKVPVKKQPSDSLILILIRLSRELSFAQEEFLDKYSTYFEKGVQQKFYSFSHILQFFKIISRRDRLFDIYFAIYTSNVDLDNAWTMFISICTHCELNDVNQKHLTSRIRTHTMNASIESFLYYTQSARHCRKETTAENRPRFLQIYEKIFETFIEYQLNNERHSRLFTRVRLKEFLSIGLEMSATNDLHQPSCSLIVYHLLFRMDARLNRVQKIIDLFRNLNDFDQDLCERNDPASIIKDEWLEELLLLVADDFLFNVNSNIYHSFCEHHHNNRWAIYIWKRIIHLSILRSKQDNANDVLYKLNEWMKVVKHDAYDKSDTLTILLVINLFEMLIVKYAKSVLSLPNIEVILNFVENIRQEQTYEIDAKQVDEFIANGQKSIEKILLLRESCSTYRDLHNSTIAYFFLSKTDIQQIFADNNLQQYEFPLSSRKTELFISFIPKDINITLTESKEEYFKRFLEQVNEWLQWFDRFLTISLYIIEWLKNLN
;
A
#
# COMPACT_ATOMS: atom_id res chain seq x y z
N MET A 1 -1.50 -68.51 42.69
CA MET A 1 -1.21 -69.90 42.24
C MET A 1 -2.41 -70.79 41.80
N GLY A 2 -3.59 -70.77 42.44
CA GLY A 2 -4.67 -71.75 42.17
C GLY A 2 -5.21 -71.83 40.72
N LYS A 3 -5.34 -70.70 40.00
CA LYS A 3 -5.81 -70.69 38.59
C LYS A 3 -4.83 -71.34 37.60
N MET A 4 -3.53 -71.09 37.75
CA MET A 4 -2.50 -71.72 36.90
C MET A 4 -2.40 -73.23 37.15
N LYS A 5 -2.49 -73.65 38.42
CA LYS A 5 -2.54 -75.07 38.77
C LYS A 5 -3.75 -75.77 38.13
N ASN A 6 -4.93 -75.15 38.21
CA ASN A 6 -6.15 -75.66 37.56
C ASN A 6 -6.05 -75.70 36.02
N LEU A 7 -5.36 -74.76 35.38
CA LEU A 7 -5.12 -74.80 33.92
C LEU A 7 -4.20 -75.96 33.52
N ARG A 8 -3.13 -76.18 34.28
CA ARG A 8 -2.21 -77.32 34.08
C ARG A 8 -2.92 -78.66 34.27
N GLU A 9 -3.87 -78.74 35.21
CA GLU A 9 -4.70 -79.93 35.44
C GLU A 9 -5.79 -80.10 34.37
N LYS A 10 -6.47 -79.02 33.94
CA LYS A 10 -7.52 -79.02 32.90
C LYS A 10 -7.01 -79.46 31.52
N TYR A 11 -5.77 -79.10 31.17
CA TYR A 11 -5.14 -79.54 29.92
C TYR A 11 -4.23 -80.77 30.11
N GLY A 12 -4.05 -81.26 31.35
CA GLY A 12 -3.07 -82.27 31.75
C GLY A 12 -3.45 -83.74 31.53
N GLY A 13 -4.55 -84.04 30.83
CA GLY A 13 -4.82 -85.41 30.37
C GLY A 13 -3.65 -85.92 29.52
N LYS A 14 -3.12 -87.12 29.84
CA LYS A 14 -1.75 -87.58 29.55
C LYS A 14 -1.21 -87.44 28.10
N ASP A 15 -2.06 -87.26 27.09
CA ASP A 15 -1.65 -87.30 25.67
C ASP A 15 -1.95 -86.02 24.83
N LYS A 16 -2.12 -84.82 25.43
CA LYS A 16 -2.56 -83.62 24.67
C LYS A 16 -1.62 -82.42 24.60
N LEU A 17 -0.54 -82.38 25.37
CA LEU A 17 0.39 -81.26 25.41
C LEU A 17 1.85 -81.72 25.37
N SER A 18 2.70 -81.02 24.63
CA SER A 18 4.13 -81.28 24.59
C SER A 18 4.85 -80.88 25.88
N GLU A 19 5.98 -81.52 26.17
CA GLU A 19 6.81 -81.17 27.32
C GLU A 19 7.35 -79.74 27.22
N ALA A 20 7.69 -79.29 26.01
CA ALA A 20 8.14 -77.94 25.74
C ALA A 20 7.06 -76.88 26.10
N ALA A 21 5.78 -77.11 25.76
CA ALA A 21 4.68 -76.23 26.15
C ALA A 21 4.44 -76.21 27.67
N ARG A 22 4.54 -77.38 28.34
CA ARG A 22 4.48 -77.46 29.81
C ARG A 22 5.63 -76.68 30.44
N SER A 23 6.83 -76.74 29.86
CA SER A 23 7.98 -75.98 30.35
C SER A 23 7.80 -74.48 30.23
N ILE A 24 7.17 -73.98 29.16
CA ILE A 24 6.81 -72.55 29.04
C ILE A 24 5.87 -72.14 30.17
N SER A 25 4.87 -72.95 30.53
CA SER A 25 3.95 -72.60 31.62
C SER A 25 4.62 -72.44 32.99
N LYS A 26 5.77 -73.08 33.22
CA LYS A 26 6.51 -73.04 34.49
C LYS A 26 7.31 -71.75 34.69
N ILE A 27 7.59 -70.99 33.62
CA ILE A 27 8.37 -69.75 33.73
C ILE A 27 7.72 -68.75 34.71
N PHE A 28 6.39 -68.74 34.77
CA PHE A 28 5.64 -67.81 35.62
C PHE A 28 5.76 -68.12 37.12
N ASP A 29 6.20 -69.33 37.49
CA ASP A 29 6.43 -69.70 38.90
C ASP A 29 7.78 -69.19 39.42
N GLU A 30 8.69 -68.77 38.53
CA GLU A 30 10.01 -68.26 38.89
C GLU A 30 9.92 -66.85 39.49
N ASP A 31 10.89 -66.52 40.36
CA ASP A 31 10.99 -65.19 40.97
C ASP A 31 11.82 -64.18 40.17
N SER A 32 12.48 -64.61 39.09
CA SER A 32 13.35 -63.75 38.26
C SER A 32 12.61 -62.56 37.61
N GLU A 33 13.31 -61.45 37.40
CA GLU A 33 12.78 -60.23 36.77
C GLU A 33 13.76 -59.65 35.75
N GLY A 34 13.29 -58.74 34.91
CA GLY A 34 14.10 -58.05 33.90
C GLY A 34 14.78 -58.99 32.90
N VAL A 35 16.06 -58.72 32.62
CA VAL A 35 16.87 -59.46 31.63
C VAL A 35 16.91 -60.96 31.96
N SER A 36 17.07 -61.32 33.25
CA SER A 36 17.15 -62.72 33.68
C SER A 36 15.87 -63.52 33.39
N PHE A 37 14.71 -62.87 33.53
CA PHE A 37 13.42 -63.49 33.18
C PHE A 37 13.26 -63.58 31.66
N TYR A 38 13.69 -62.54 30.93
CA TYR A 38 13.66 -62.51 29.47
C TYR A 38 14.50 -63.63 28.85
N ASP A 39 15.72 -63.85 29.32
CA ASP A 39 16.61 -64.90 28.82
C ASP A 39 16.01 -66.29 29.04
N LEU A 40 15.35 -66.50 30.18
CA LEU A 40 14.60 -67.73 30.46
C LEU A 40 13.45 -67.91 29.46
N VAL A 41 12.64 -66.87 29.24
CA VAL A 41 11.53 -66.90 28.28
C VAL A 41 12.04 -67.22 26.88
N LEU A 42 13.08 -66.51 26.42
CA LEU A 42 13.71 -66.69 25.13
C LEU A 42 14.18 -68.13 24.94
N SER A 43 14.91 -68.69 25.90
CA SER A 43 15.39 -70.07 25.88
C SER A 43 14.24 -71.09 25.79
N ARG A 44 13.14 -70.88 26.55
CA ARG A 44 11.99 -71.79 26.51
C ARG A 44 11.24 -71.74 25.17
N PHE A 45 11.09 -70.57 24.58
CA PHE A 45 10.46 -70.42 23.27
C PHE A 45 11.35 -70.97 22.14
N GLN A 46 12.67 -70.78 22.20
CA GLN A 46 13.61 -71.40 21.25
C GLN A 46 13.57 -72.94 21.31
N ASN A 47 13.57 -73.52 22.51
CA ASN A 47 13.42 -74.97 22.66
C ASN A 47 12.06 -75.48 22.12
N PHE A 48 10.99 -74.71 22.31
CA PHE A 48 9.69 -75.04 21.71
C PHE A 48 9.75 -74.98 20.18
N ASP A 49 10.37 -73.95 19.60
CA ASP A 49 10.58 -73.84 18.14
C ASP A 49 11.38 -75.01 17.57
N GLU A 50 12.50 -75.37 18.21
CA GLU A 50 13.36 -76.49 17.80
C GLU A 50 12.61 -77.82 17.87
N THR A 51 11.88 -78.06 18.96
CA THR A 51 11.07 -79.28 19.13
C THR A 51 10.03 -79.41 18.02
N ASN A 52 9.37 -78.31 17.66
CA ASN A 52 8.36 -78.30 16.60
C ASN A 52 8.95 -78.46 15.20
N ARG A 53 10.14 -77.90 14.93
CA ARG A 53 10.85 -78.04 13.64
C ARG A 53 11.39 -79.44 13.41
N VAL A 54 12.01 -80.06 14.42
CA VAL A 54 12.73 -81.34 14.28
C VAL A 54 11.79 -82.54 14.32
N TYR A 55 10.75 -82.50 15.17
CA TYR A 55 9.94 -83.69 15.47
C TYR A 55 8.52 -83.67 14.90
N GLY A 56 8.07 -82.58 14.29
CA GLY A 56 6.74 -82.48 13.69
C GLY A 56 5.62 -82.67 14.74
N ASN A 57 5.40 -81.63 15.55
CA ASN A 57 4.51 -81.75 16.72
C ASN A 57 3.02 -81.80 16.34
N SER A 58 2.39 -82.96 16.55
CA SER A 58 0.96 -83.17 16.33
C SER A 58 0.06 -82.37 17.30
N THR A 59 0.60 -81.86 18.42
CA THR A 59 -0.15 -81.08 19.42
C THR A 59 0.07 -79.57 19.32
N PHE A 60 0.77 -79.07 18.29
CA PHE A 60 1.18 -77.66 18.18
C PHE A 60 0.05 -76.65 18.43
N SER A 61 -1.12 -76.86 17.81
CA SER A 61 -2.30 -75.97 18.01
C SER A 61 -2.85 -75.99 19.44
N ASN A 62 -2.86 -77.16 20.10
CA ASN A 62 -3.28 -77.27 21.50
C ASN A 62 -2.25 -76.65 22.45
N ASP A 63 -0.96 -76.82 22.14
CA ASP A 63 0.14 -76.22 22.89
C ASP A 63 0.07 -74.70 22.86
N VAL A 64 -0.16 -74.10 21.69
CA VAL A 64 -0.31 -72.64 21.54
C VAL A 64 -1.51 -72.13 22.32
N ASN A 65 -2.66 -72.79 22.25
CA ASN A 65 -3.84 -72.42 23.06
C ASN A 65 -3.58 -72.50 24.56
N PHE A 66 -2.83 -73.52 25.00
CA PHE A 66 -2.44 -73.67 26.40
C PHE A 66 -1.47 -72.59 26.85
N ILE A 67 -0.49 -72.24 26.02
CA ILE A 67 0.46 -71.14 26.27
C ILE A 67 -0.31 -69.82 26.39
N ILE A 68 -1.23 -69.52 25.45
CA ILE A 68 -2.10 -68.33 25.51
C ILE A 68 -2.87 -68.29 26.83
N ALA A 69 -3.51 -69.39 27.23
CA ALA A 69 -4.28 -69.45 28.47
C ALA A 69 -3.40 -69.23 29.73
N CYS A 70 -2.16 -69.73 29.71
CA CYS A 70 -1.20 -69.51 30.79
C CYS A 70 -0.76 -68.04 30.88
N LEU A 71 -0.47 -67.42 29.73
CA LEU A 71 -0.14 -65.99 29.66
C LEU A 71 -1.30 -65.11 30.14
N ALA A 72 -2.51 -65.34 29.62
CA ALA A 72 -3.72 -64.65 30.06
C ALA A 72 -3.94 -64.75 31.58
N SER A 73 -3.78 -65.96 32.12
CA SER A 73 -3.87 -66.18 33.57
C SER A 73 -2.78 -65.45 34.36
N SER A 74 -1.58 -65.27 33.82
CA SER A 74 -0.48 -64.56 34.50
C SER A 74 -0.73 -63.06 34.61
N LEU A 75 -1.41 -62.46 33.63
CA LEU A 75 -1.79 -61.05 33.62
C LEU A 75 -2.95 -60.74 34.58
N THR A 76 -3.82 -61.73 34.83
CA THR A 76 -5.05 -61.55 35.63
C THR A 76 -4.94 -62.04 37.08
N THR A 77 -3.84 -62.68 37.47
CA THR A 77 -3.65 -63.17 38.85
C THR A 77 -2.86 -62.15 39.69
N ASP A 78 -3.45 -61.65 40.78
CA ASP A 78 -2.91 -60.55 41.61
C ASP A 78 -1.44 -60.69 42.02
N GLU A 79 -0.99 -61.91 42.31
CA GLU A 79 0.40 -62.18 42.72
C GLU A 79 1.39 -62.01 41.56
N LEU A 80 1.02 -62.47 40.37
CA LEU A 80 1.87 -62.48 39.18
C LEU A 80 1.80 -61.14 38.42
N SER A 81 0.64 -60.49 38.45
CA SER A 81 0.44 -59.18 37.82
C SER A 81 1.29 -58.09 38.48
N ARG A 82 1.67 -58.22 39.76
CA ARG A 82 2.62 -57.31 40.43
C ARG A 82 4.00 -57.27 39.77
N LYS A 83 4.44 -58.38 39.17
CA LYS A 83 5.72 -58.48 38.46
C LYS A 83 5.62 -58.09 36.99
N PHE A 84 4.44 -57.71 36.51
CA PHE A 84 4.21 -57.39 35.11
C PHE A 84 5.10 -56.25 34.63
N SER A 85 5.26 -55.20 35.46
CA SER A 85 6.08 -54.02 35.13
C SER A 85 7.53 -54.37 34.80
N SER A 86 8.17 -55.18 35.66
CA SER A 86 9.57 -55.58 35.52
C SER A 86 9.80 -56.74 34.55
N ARG A 87 8.72 -57.29 33.97
CA ARG A 87 8.76 -58.38 32.98
C ARG A 87 8.20 -57.97 31.61
N ILE A 88 7.98 -56.68 31.37
CA ILE A 88 7.26 -56.20 30.18
C ILE A 88 7.85 -56.69 28.86
N ASP A 89 9.19 -56.67 28.74
CA ASP A 89 9.94 -57.09 27.55
C ASP A 89 9.60 -58.54 27.17
N SER A 90 9.46 -59.40 28.20
CA SER A 90 9.11 -60.80 28.02
C SER A 90 7.67 -60.97 27.58
N TYR A 91 6.74 -60.19 28.14
CA TYR A 91 5.33 -60.25 27.72
C TYR A 91 5.13 -59.79 26.27
N LEU A 92 5.81 -58.72 25.85
CA LEU A 92 5.79 -58.24 24.47
C LEU A 92 6.39 -59.29 23.52
N TYR A 93 7.53 -59.88 23.88
CA TYR A 93 8.14 -60.96 23.11
C TYR A 93 7.23 -62.19 23.01
N MET A 94 6.66 -62.68 24.11
CA MET A 94 5.78 -63.85 24.09
C MET A 94 4.51 -63.60 23.28
N HIS A 95 3.92 -62.40 23.40
CA HIS A 95 2.78 -62.02 22.57
C HIS A 95 3.14 -62.09 21.08
N ARG A 96 4.30 -61.56 20.68
CA ARG A 96 4.76 -61.63 19.30
C ARG A 96 4.97 -63.07 18.83
N ARG A 97 5.61 -63.92 19.64
CA ARG A 97 5.77 -65.35 19.32
C ARG A 97 4.42 -66.04 19.09
N ILE A 98 3.41 -65.70 19.90
CA ILE A 98 2.06 -66.23 19.74
C ILE A 98 1.42 -65.79 18.41
N GLU A 99 1.58 -64.54 18.01
CA GLU A 99 1.10 -64.06 16.70
C GLU A 99 1.77 -64.82 15.53
N GLU A 100 3.07 -65.08 15.64
CA GLU A 100 3.80 -65.86 14.63
C GLU A 100 3.31 -67.31 14.57
N TYR A 101 3.06 -67.94 15.72
CA TYR A 101 2.46 -69.28 15.76
C TYR A 101 1.05 -69.30 15.19
N GLN A 102 0.24 -68.27 15.49
CA GLN A 102 -1.09 -68.13 14.93
C GLN A 102 -1.05 -68.03 13.40
N ALA A 103 -0.10 -67.28 12.83
CA ALA A 103 0.08 -67.20 11.37
C ALA A 103 0.42 -68.57 10.75
N VAL A 104 1.32 -69.33 11.37
CA VAL A 104 1.68 -70.70 10.94
C VAL A 104 0.49 -71.66 11.03
N ILE A 105 -0.30 -71.57 12.11
CA ILE A 105 -1.52 -72.40 12.27
C ILE A 105 -2.54 -72.05 11.18
N LYS A 106 -2.76 -70.76 10.90
CA LYS A 106 -3.72 -70.30 9.88
C LYS A 106 -3.41 -70.81 8.49
N GLN A 107 -2.13 -70.92 8.13
CA GLN A 107 -1.72 -71.47 6.83
C GLN A 107 -2.07 -72.96 6.67
N ASN A 108 -2.26 -73.69 7.78
CA ASN A 108 -2.39 -75.15 7.80
C ASN A 108 -3.75 -75.67 8.35
N SER A 109 -4.74 -74.79 8.60
CA SER A 109 -5.96 -75.13 9.36
C SER A 109 -7.29 -74.82 8.66
N TYR A 110 -8.35 -75.55 9.04
CA TYR A 110 -9.74 -75.31 8.65
C TYR A 110 -10.38 -74.09 9.37
N ILE A 111 -11.28 -73.40 8.67
CA ILE A 111 -11.92 -72.09 9.00
C ILE A 111 -12.53 -71.99 10.43
N GLY A 112 -13.02 -73.09 11.02
CA GLY A 112 -13.66 -73.08 12.34
C GLY A 112 -12.67 -72.96 13.52
N TRP A 113 -11.52 -73.63 13.44
CA TRP A 113 -10.49 -73.61 14.49
C TRP A 113 -9.75 -72.28 14.54
N THR A 114 -9.56 -71.64 13.39
CA THR A 114 -8.97 -70.31 13.28
C THR A 114 -9.78 -69.25 14.03
N ARG A 115 -11.11 -69.36 14.09
CA ARG A 115 -11.95 -68.38 14.81
C ARG A 115 -11.77 -68.42 16.33
N THR A 116 -11.61 -69.60 16.91
CA THR A 116 -11.41 -69.75 18.37
C THR A 116 -10.04 -69.25 18.79
N LEU A 117 -8.98 -69.62 18.05
CA LEU A 117 -7.62 -69.13 18.28
C LEU A 117 -7.56 -67.60 18.14
N ASP A 118 -8.21 -67.04 17.11
CA ASP A 118 -8.29 -65.59 16.91
C ASP A 118 -8.92 -64.87 18.10
N ASN A 119 -10.00 -65.43 18.66
CA ASN A 119 -10.62 -64.87 19.85
C ASN A 119 -9.68 -64.94 21.06
N SER A 120 -8.94 -66.04 21.25
CA SER A 120 -8.01 -66.20 22.38
C SER A 120 -6.80 -65.28 22.27
N VAL A 121 -6.21 -65.11 21.08
CA VAL A 121 -5.12 -64.15 20.87
C VAL A 121 -5.61 -62.72 21.06
N ARG A 122 -6.81 -62.39 20.57
CA ARG A 122 -7.42 -61.08 20.80
C ARG A 122 -7.64 -60.82 22.29
N GLN A 123 -8.16 -61.79 23.04
CA GLN A 123 -8.36 -61.66 24.47
C GLN A 123 -7.02 -61.48 25.21
N LEU A 124 -5.97 -62.23 24.83
CA LEU A 124 -4.63 -62.04 25.39
C LEU A 124 -4.12 -60.60 25.15
N LYS A 125 -4.30 -60.07 23.95
CA LYS A 125 -3.94 -58.69 23.61
C LYS A 125 -4.71 -57.68 24.46
N GLU A 126 -6.01 -57.89 24.65
CA GLU A 126 -6.85 -57.07 25.53
C GLU A 126 -6.35 -57.10 26.98
N GLU A 127 -6.05 -58.28 27.53
CA GLU A 127 -5.53 -58.42 28.89
C GLU A 127 -4.14 -57.79 29.08
N LEU A 128 -3.27 -57.88 28.06
CA LEU A 128 -1.97 -57.23 28.04
C LEU A 128 -2.13 -55.70 28.06
N HIS A 129 -3.02 -55.18 27.21
CA HIS A 129 -3.33 -53.76 27.12
C HIS A 129 -3.97 -53.21 28.40
N ASP A 130 -4.87 -53.96 29.03
CA ASP A 130 -5.48 -53.60 30.31
C ASP A 130 -4.43 -53.53 31.42
N SER A 131 -3.50 -54.49 31.45
CA SER A 131 -2.40 -54.51 32.42
C SER A 131 -1.45 -53.33 32.23
N LEU A 132 -1.10 -53.01 30.98
CA LEU A 132 -0.31 -51.82 30.62
C LEU A 132 -0.99 -50.53 31.05
N SER A 133 -2.30 -50.42 30.81
CA SER A 133 -3.09 -49.24 31.17
C SER A 133 -3.14 -49.04 32.69
N LYS A 134 -3.36 -50.11 33.46
CA LYS A 134 -3.37 -50.05 34.93
C LYS A 134 -2.04 -49.57 35.49
N ILE A 135 -0.92 -50.13 35.04
CA ILE A 135 0.41 -49.69 35.47
C ILE A 135 0.67 -48.22 35.09
N SER A 136 0.30 -47.83 33.87
CA SER A 136 0.44 -46.45 33.42
C SER A 136 -0.34 -45.46 34.30
N ILE A 137 -1.55 -45.84 34.74
CA ILE A 137 -2.36 -45.06 35.67
C ILE A 137 -1.67 -44.98 37.04
N ASP A 138 -1.33 -46.13 37.63
CA ASP A 138 -0.81 -46.23 39.00
C ASP A 138 0.56 -45.55 39.16
N GLN A 139 1.41 -45.64 38.13
CA GLN A 139 2.79 -45.16 38.18
C GLN A 139 3.02 -43.93 37.28
N LYS A 140 1.94 -43.28 36.82
CA LYS A 140 1.98 -42.10 35.93
C LYS A 140 2.91 -42.28 34.72
N SER A 141 2.88 -43.46 34.11
CA SER A 141 3.74 -43.85 32.98
C SER A 141 5.25 -43.82 33.25
N SER A 142 5.73 -43.60 34.49
CA SER A 142 7.16 -43.72 34.83
C SER A 142 7.69 -45.15 34.64
N GLN A 143 6.77 -46.12 34.63
CA GLN A 143 6.98 -47.53 34.33
C GLN A 143 5.84 -48.04 33.43
N PRO A 144 6.02 -49.18 32.74
CA PRO A 144 7.26 -49.94 32.66
C PRO A 144 8.31 -49.28 31.74
N ASN A 145 9.53 -49.78 31.77
CA ASN A 145 10.63 -49.36 30.88
C ASN A 145 11.22 -50.59 30.19
N LEU A 146 11.74 -50.42 28.99
CA LEU A 146 12.53 -51.47 28.35
C LEU A 146 13.82 -51.71 29.13
N LEU A 147 14.08 -52.97 29.44
CA LEU A 147 15.27 -53.42 30.18
C LEU A 147 16.28 -54.07 29.24
N ILE A 148 15.81 -54.72 28.17
CA ILE A 148 16.63 -55.26 27.09
C ILE A 148 17.18 -54.12 26.21
N GLN A 149 18.50 -54.15 25.98
CA GLN A 149 19.23 -53.19 25.14
C GLN A 149 19.70 -53.81 23.80
N ASP A 150 19.46 -55.11 23.59
CA ASP A 150 19.83 -55.80 22.37
C ASP A 150 18.86 -55.44 21.22
N LYS A 151 19.41 -54.93 20.11
CA LYS A 151 18.62 -54.46 18.96
C LYS A 151 17.77 -55.57 18.34
N ASP A 152 18.33 -56.76 18.16
CA ASP A 152 17.64 -57.88 17.51
C ASP A 152 16.49 -58.39 18.38
N GLN A 153 16.67 -58.40 19.70
CA GLN A 153 15.62 -58.79 20.64
C GLN A 153 14.51 -57.73 20.71
N VAL A 154 14.83 -56.44 20.71
CA VAL A 154 13.84 -55.35 20.68
C VAL A 154 13.02 -55.39 19.38
N LEU A 155 13.65 -55.67 18.24
CA LEU A 155 12.93 -55.87 16.96
C LEU A 155 11.91 -57.00 17.06
N LYS A 156 12.24 -58.10 17.74
CA LYS A 156 11.33 -59.24 17.95
C LYS A 156 10.15 -58.93 18.89
N MET A 157 10.18 -57.83 19.65
CA MET A 157 9.05 -57.41 20.49
C MET A 157 7.99 -56.62 19.70
N ASN A 158 8.39 -56.03 18.57
CA ASN A 158 7.51 -55.32 17.63
C ASN A 158 6.55 -54.28 18.29
N ILE A 159 7.12 -53.47 19.17
CA ILE A 159 6.37 -52.52 20.01
C ILE A 159 5.67 -51.44 19.17
N VAL A 160 6.28 -51.05 18.05
CA VAL A 160 5.70 -50.07 17.13
C VAL A 160 4.40 -50.59 16.52
N GLU A 161 4.28 -51.88 16.18
CA GLU A 161 3.03 -52.45 15.67
C GLU A 161 1.92 -52.43 16.73
N HIS A 162 2.25 -52.66 18.00
CA HIS A 162 1.30 -52.50 19.11
C HIS A 162 0.77 -51.07 19.19
N LEU A 163 1.65 -50.06 19.16
CA LEU A 163 1.27 -48.64 19.15
C LEU A 163 0.42 -48.30 17.92
N MET A 164 0.86 -48.72 16.73
CA MET A 164 0.16 -48.44 15.47
C MET A 164 -1.19 -49.18 15.34
N SER A 165 -1.43 -50.20 16.17
CA SER A 165 -2.76 -50.81 16.24
C SER A 165 -3.80 -49.92 16.94
N ILE A 166 -3.37 -48.90 17.70
CA ILE A 166 -4.25 -47.93 18.33
C ILE A 166 -4.61 -46.84 17.32
N THR A 167 -5.73 -47.05 16.65
CA THR A 167 -6.30 -46.10 15.69
C THR A 167 -7.44 -45.26 16.28
N LYS A 168 -7.93 -45.62 17.47
CA LYS A 168 -9.01 -44.93 18.18
C LYS A 168 -8.61 -44.59 19.60
N ILE A 169 -8.79 -43.33 20.00
CA ILE A 169 -8.48 -42.86 21.35
C ILE A 169 -9.75 -42.40 22.07
N ASP A 170 -9.97 -42.95 23.26
CA ASP A 170 -10.97 -42.56 24.24
C ASP A 170 -10.29 -42.41 25.62
N GLU A 171 -11.03 -41.99 26.66
CA GLU A 171 -10.45 -41.78 28.00
C GLU A 171 -9.76 -43.03 28.57
N GLN A 172 -10.30 -44.22 28.29
CA GLN A 172 -9.74 -45.49 28.77
C GLN A 172 -8.43 -45.82 28.03
N LYS A 173 -8.41 -45.65 26.70
CA LYS A 173 -7.26 -45.97 25.86
C LYS A 173 -6.17 -44.91 25.84
N LEU A 174 -6.42 -43.71 26.35
CA LEU A 174 -5.40 -42.65 26.39
C LEU A 174 -4.17 -43.05 27.21
N HIS A 175 -4.40 -43.77 28.32
CA HIS A 175 -3.33 -44.31 29.16
C HIS A 175 -2.48 -45.36 28.43
N LEU A 176 -3.16 -46.32 27.80
CA LEU A 176 -2.52 -47.32 26.94
C LEU A 176 -1.69 -46.66 25.84
N PHE A 177 -2.24 -45.63 25.20
CA PHE A 177 -1.57 -44.91 24.13
C PHE A 177 -0.26 -44.29 24.62
N PHE A 178 -0.27 -43.58 25.75
CA PHE A 178 0.96 -42.97 26.28
C PHE A 178 2.01 -43.99 26.70
N VAL A 179 1.63 -45.09 27.35
CA VAL A 179 2.62 -46.12 27.75
C VAL A 179 3.23 -46.81 26.53
N LEU A 180 2.43 -47.08 25.48
CA LEU A 180 2.98 -47.63 24.24
C LEU A 180 3.81 -46.61 23.46
N CYS A 181 3.46 -45.31 23.48
CA CYS A 181 4.32 -44.25 22.93
C CYS A 181 5.68 -44.27 23.60
N LYS A 182 5.70 -44.31 24.94
CA LYS A 182 6.94 -44.36 25.72
C LYS A 182 7.80 -45.57 25.33
N LEU A 183 7.21 -46.77 25.35
CA LEU A 183 7.96 -47.99 25.01
C LEU A 183 8.44 -48.00 23.56
N ALA A 184 7.63 -47.48 22.62
CA ALA A 184 8.01 -47.38 21.22
C ALA A 184 9.14 -46.37 20.99
N LEU A 185 9.14 -45.23 21.70
CA LEU A 185 10.21 -44.24 21.64
C LEU A 185 11.51 -44.79 22.25
N GLN A 186 11.44 -45.48 23.40
CA GLN A 186 12.59 -46.20 23.97
C GLN A 186 13.16 -47.24 23.00
N ALA A 187 12.29 -48.03 22.36
CA ALA A 187 12.71 -48.99 21.34
C ALA A 187 13.40 -48.29 20.16
N SER A 188 12.82 -47.19 19.66
CA SER A 188 13.39 -46.38 18.58
C SER A 188 14.81 -45.91 18.91
N GLN A 189 15.05 -45.47 20.15
CA GLN A 189 16.37 -45.08 20.64
C GLN A 189 17.39 -46.22 20.57
N ILE A 190 16.99 -47.41 21.05
CA ILE A 190 17.85 -48.61 21.03
C ILE A 190 18.17 -49.03 19.59
N LEU A 191 17.17 -49.02 18.72
CA LEU A 191 17.32 -49.39 17.31
C LEU A 191 18.15 -48.36 16.52
N GLN A 192 18.21 -47.13 17.01
CA GLN A 192 18.72 -45.93 16.30
C GLN A 192 17.83 -45.54 15.12
N ASP A 193 16.53 -45.83 15.21
CA ASP A 193 15.50 -45.34 14.31
C ASP A 193 14.94 -44.01 14.83
N GLN A 194 14.48 -43.13 13.94
CA GLN A 194 13.84 -41.87 14.32
C GLN A 194 12.30 -41.98 14.22
N LEU A 195 11.66 -42.44 15.30
CA LEU A 195 10.22 -42.37 15.47
C LEU A 195 9.83 -40.98 15.99
N GLU A 196 8.99 -40.26 15.24
CA GLU A 196 8.56 -38.91 15.59
C GLU A 196 7.09 -38.87 16.05
N TRP A 197 6.75 -37.93 16.95
CA TRP A 197 5.38 -37.70 17.41
C TRP A 197 4.39 -37.48 16.27
N LYS A 198 4.78 -36.75 15.21
CA LYS A 198 3.96 -36.55 14.02
C LYS A 198 3.54 -37.87 13.37
N GLN A 199 4.44 -38.85 13.30
CA GLN A 199 4.15 -40.17 12.71
C GLN A 199 3.17 -40.94 13.59
N ILE A 200 3.43 -40.95 14.92
CA ILE A 200 2.58 -41.59 15.91
C ILE A 200 1.14 -41.03 15.85
N ILE A 201 1.00 -39.70 15.92
CA ILE A 201 -0.30 -39.01 15.94
C ILE A 201 -1.05 -39.16 14.62
N SER A 202 -0.33 -39.27 13.49
CA SER A 202 -0.96 -39.45 12.17
C SER A 202 -1.80 -40.73 12.06
N ASN A 203 -1.46 -41.75 12.86
CA ASN A 203 -2.18 -43.03 12.89
C ASN A 203 -3.53 -42.96 13.61
N ILE A 204 -3.80 -41.89 14.38
CA ILE A 204 -5.09 -41.68 15.02
C ILE A 204 -6.13 -41.38 13.92
N LYS A 205 -7.18 -42.21 13.85
CA LYS A 205 -8.29 -42.10 12.90
C LYS A 205 -9.55 -41.53 13.53
N ASP A 206 -9.78 -41.85 14.80
CA ASP A 206 -11.00 -41.48 15.53
C ASP A 206 -10.62 -41.10 16.97
N SER A 207 -11.11 -39.96 17.45
CA SER A 207 -10.83 -39.47 18.80
C SER A 207 -12.12 -39.03 19.49
N LYS A 208 -12.41 -39.66 20.63
CA LYS A 208 -13.52 -39.31 21.52
C LYS A 208 -13.10 -38.42 22.68
N ILE A 209 -11.80 -38.13 22.80
CA ILE A 209 -11.26 -37.15 23.75
C ILE A 209 -11.03 -35.82 23.05
N PHE A 210 -10.92 -34.76 23.85
CA PHE A 210 -10.52 -33.46 23.34
C PHE A 210 -9.03 -33.21 23.49
N ILE A 211 -8.49 -32.28 22.70
CA ILE A 211 -7.06 -31.95 22.71
C ILE A 211 -6.61 -31.49 24.10
N GLN A 212 -7.47 -30.78 24.83
CA GLN A 212 -7.18 -30.34 26.20
C GLN A 212 -6.98 -31.53 27.15
N ASP A 213 -7.78 -32.59 27.00
CA ASP A 213 -7.67 -33.79 27.83
C ASP A 213 -6.37 -34.54 27.50
N PHE A 214 -6.01 -34.61 26.21
CA PHE A 214 -4.75 -35.18 25.75
C PHE A 214 -3.55 -34.41 26.33
N ILE A 215 -3.52 -33.08 26.20
CA ILE A 215 -2.42 -32.23 26.68
C ILE A 215 -2.33 -32.27 28.21
N SER A 216 -3.44 -32.16 28.92
CA SER A 216 -3.47 -32.28 30.39
C SER A 216 -2.87 -33.60 30.86
N ARG A 217 -3.20 -34.71 30.17
CA ARG A 217 -2.62 -36.01 30.47
C ARG A 217 -1.15 -36.09 30.11
N TYR A 218 -0.74 -35.57 28.95
CA TYR A 218 0.66 -35.51 28.55
C TYR A 218 1.51 -34.74 29.57
N MET A 219 1.03 -33.59 30.05
CA MET A 219 1.69 -32.80 31.09
C MET A 219 1.80 -33.57 32.42
N SER A 220 0.80 -34.40 32.76
CA SER A 220 0.90 -35.28 33.93
C SER A 220 2.02 -36.34 33.80
N TYR A 221 2.50 -36.57 32.58
CA TYR A 221 3.58 -37.49 32.20
C TYR A 221 4.83 -36.77 31.65
N GLU A 222 4.97 -35.46 31.85
CA GLU A 222 6.04 -34.66 31.25
C GLU A 222 7.44 -35.23 31.52
N PHE A 223 7.69 -35.67 32.76
CA PHE A 223 8.97 -36.29 33.12
C PHE A 223 9.27 -37.57 32.33
N THR A 224 8.23 -38.36 32.02
CA THR A 224 8.34 -39.60 31.23
C THR A 224 8.78 -39.34 29.80
N PHE A 225 8.41 -38.19 29.23
CA PHE A 225 8.71 -37.81 27.84
C PHE A 225 9.84 -36.78 27.74
N ARG A 226 10.64 -36.57 28.80
CA ARG A 226 11.71 -35.57 28.81
C ARG A 226 12.71 -35.75 27.67
N ASP A 227 13.07 -37.00 27.37
CA ASP A 227 14.05 -37.32 26.31
C ASP A 227 13.42 -37.30 24.90
N PHE A 228 12.09 -37.23 24.82
CA PHE A 228 11.31 -37.23 23.58
C PHE A 228 10.07 -36.34 23.70
N PRO A 229 10.26 -35.02 23.91
CA PRO A 229 9.15 -34.12 24.15
C PRO A 229 8.22 -34.09 22.93
N LEU A 230 6.93 -33.92 23.16
CA LEU A 230 5.96 -33.62 22.11
C LEU A 230 6.42 -32.35 21.39
N ASP A 231 6.85 -32.51 20.15
CA ASP A 231 7.39 -31.43 19.35
C ASP A 231 6.28 -30.62 18.68
N LEU A 232 6.65 -29.46 18.12
CA LEU A 232 5.70 -28.58 17.46
C LEU A 232 5.03 -29.26 16.25
N GLN A 233 5.71 -30.14 15.50
CA GLN A 233 5.06 -30.84 14.38
C GLN A 233 4.04 -31.86 14.87
N GLY A 234 4.36 -32.61 15.93
CA GLY A 234 3.43 -33.50 16.61
C GLY A 234 2.19 -32.75 17.10
N PHE A 235 2.38 -31.61 17.76
CA PHE A 235 1.27 -30.78 18.24
C PHE A 235 0.39 -30.24 17.10
N MET A 236 0.98 -29.74 16.01
CA MET A 236 0.19 -29.32 14.83
C MET A 236 -0.61 -30.49 14.25
N LYS A 237 -0.05 -31.70 14.23
CA LYS A 237 -0.78 -32.90 13.80
C LYS A 237 -1.89 -33.29 14.76
N LEU A 238 -1.72 -33.04 16.05
CA LEU A 238 -2.74 -33.26 17.06
C LEU A 238 -3.95 -32.36 16.85
N ILE A 239 -3.73 -31.08 16.53
CA ILE A 239 -4.79 -30.11 16.19
C ILE A 239 -5.62 -30.60 15.01
N ASP A 240 -4.99 -31.19 13.99
CA ASP A 240 -5.69 -31.75 12.82
C ASP A 240 -6.55 -32.99 13.16
N LYS A 241 -6.17 -33.75 14.18
CA LYS A 241 -6.69 -35.11 14.43
C LYS A 241 -7.64 -35.22 15.62
N VAL A 242 -7.50 -34.34 16.60
CA VAL A 242 -8.21 -34.42 17.87
C VAL A 242 -9.10 -33.19 18.02
N PRO A 243 -10.40 -33.37 18.30
CA PRO A 243 -11.32 -32.25 18.42
C PRO A 243 -10.95 -31.35 19.61
N VAL A 244 -11.30 -30.08 19.51
CA VAL A 244 -11.08 -29.11 20.60
C VAL A 244 -12.36 -28.96 21.42
N LYS A 245 -12.27 -29.12 22.74
CA LYS A 245 -13.38 -28.87 23.67
C LYS A 245 -13.67 -27.37 23.65
N LYS A 246 -14.89 -26.97 23.30
CA LYS A 246 -15.27 -25.54 23.26
C LYS A 246 -16.66 -25.34 23.81
N GLN A 247 -16.83 -24.34 24.67
CA GLN A 247 -18.11 -23.68 24.86
C GLN A 247 -18.35 -22.69 23.71
N PRO A 248 -19.61 -22.28 23.43
CA PRO A 248 -19.90 -21.34 22.35
C PRO A 248 -19.12 -20.02 22.42
N SER A 249 -18.80 -19.57 23.63
CA SER A 249 -18.00 -18.36 23.88
C SER A 249 -16.50 -18.53 23.61
N ASP A 250 -15.99 -19.77 23.62
CA ASP A 250 -14.55 -20.01 23.62
C ASP A 250 -13.94 -19.78 22.24
N SER A 251 -12.85 -19.00 22.20
CA SER A 251 -12.06 -18.83 20.99
C SER A 251 -11.14 -20.01 20.76
N LEU A 252 -11.35 -20.74 19.67
CA LEU A 252 -10.47 -21.84 19.24
C LEU A 252 -9.00 -21.39 19.16
N ILE A 253 -8.76 -20.20 18.59
CA ILE A 253 -7.41 -19.64 18.44
C ILE A 253 -6.73 -19.46 19.81
N LEU A 254 -7.46 -18.92 20.78
CA LEU A 254 -6.92 -18.64 22.12
C LEU A 254 -6.68 -19.91 22.92
N ILE A 255 -7.55 -20.91 22.78
CA ILE A 255 -7.33 -22.23 23.37
C ILE A 255 -6.00 -22.79 22.85
N LEU A 256 -5.79 -22.78 21.54
CA LEU A 256 -4.59 -23.34 20.93
C LEU A 256 -3.32 -22.56 21.31
N ILE A 257 -3.40 -21.22 21.37
CA ILE A 257 -2.31 -20.40 21.89
C ILE A 257 -2.00 -20.75 23.35
N ARG A 258 -3.01 -20.93 24.20
CA ARG A 258 -2.81 -21.31 25.60
C ARG A 258 -2.14 -22.68 25.71
N LEU A 259 -2.63 -23.69 24.98
CA LEU A 259 -2.04 -25.02 24.96
C LEU A 259 -0.60 -25.01 24.44
N SER A 260 -0.28 -24.19 23.43
CA SER A 260 1.10 -24.04 22.94
C SER A 260 2.04 -23.47 24.02
N ARG A 261 1.53 -22.58 24.90
CA ARG A 261 2.28 -22.03 26.04
C ARG A 261 2.44 -23.06 27.15
N GLU A 262 1.40 -23.85 27.43
CA GLU A 262 1.47 -24.97 28.40
C GLU A 262 2.57 -25.97 27.99
N LEU A 263 2.74 -26.20 26.69
CA LEU A 263 3.80 -27.04 26.12
C LEU A 263 5.16 -26.33 25.96
N SER A 264 5.28 -25.08 26.41
CA SER A 264 6.50 -24.27 26.33
C SER A 264 7.06 -24.06 24.91
N PHE A 265 6.20 -24.06 23.89
CA PHE A 265 6.63 -23.74 22.52
C PHE A 265 6.91 -22.24 22.34
N ALA A 266 7.90 -21.92 21.51
CA ALA A 266 8.11 -20.55 21.06
C ALA A 266 6.87 -20.04 20.31
N GLN A 267 6.25 -18.97 20.81
CA GLN A 267 4.97 -18.50 20.27
C GLN A 267 5.07 -18.07 18.81
N GLU A 268 6.18 -17.48 18.40
CA GLU A 268 6.35 -17.05 17.00
C GLU A 268 6.40 -18.23 16.05
N GLU A 269 7.19 -19.27 16.36
CA GLU A 269 7.26 -20.49 15.56
C GLU A 269 5.92 -21.23 15.48
N PHE A 270 5.18 -21.28 16.60
CA PHE A 270 3.84 -21.85 16.62
C PHE A 270 2.90 -21.06 15.69
N LEU A 271 2.86 -19.73 15.80
CA LEU A 271 1.99 -18.90 14.99
C LEU A 271 2.36 -18.98 13.50
N ASP A 272 3.64 -19.04 13.17
CA ASP A 272 4.08 -19.25 11.79
C ASP A 272 3.48 -20.52 11.17
N LYS A 273 3.56 -21.65 11.87
CA LYS A 273 2.95 -22.91 11.40
C LYS A 273 1.43 -22.89 11.47
N TYR A 274 0.86 -22.19 12.45
CA TYR A 274 -0.59 -22.07 12.63
C TYR A 274 -1.26 -21.24 11.53
N SER A 275 -0.53 -20.35 10.83
CA SER A 275 -1.07 -19.52 9.75
C SER A 275 -1.85 -20.32 8.69
N THR A 276 -1.36 -21.51 8.30
CA THR A 276 -2.05 -22.40 7.34
C THR A 276 -3.34 -22.98 7.90
N TYR A 277 -3.39 -23.27 9.20
CA TYR A 277 -4.62 -23.74 9.86
C TYR A 277 -5.62 -22.60 10.04
N PHE A 278 -5.13 -21.40 10.35
CA PHE A 278 -5.95 -20.19 10.40
C PHE A 278 -6.59 -19.89 9.05
N GLU A 279 -5.83 -19.93 7.95
CA GLU A 279 -6.35 -19.72 6.59
C GLU A 279 -7.52 -20.66 6.27
N LYS A 280 -7.33 -21.98 6.46
CA LYS A 280 -8.39 -22.98 6.26
C LYS A 280 -9.60 -22.70 7.15
N GLY A 281 -9.38 -22.32 8.40
CA GLY A 281 -10.46 -22.02 9.33
C GLY A 281 -11.23 -20.74 8.97
N VAL A 282 -10.59 -19.73 8.39
CA VAL A 282 -11.29 -18.54 7.86
C VAL A 282 -12.14 -18.94 6.65
N GLN A 283 -11.57 -19.66 5.68
CA GLN A 283 -12.30 -20.14 4.49
C GLN A 283 -13.52 -20.99 4.85
N GLN A 284 -13.38 -21.85 5.86
CA GLN A 284 -14.44 -22.74 6.32
C GLN A 284 -15.35 -22.11 7.40
N LYS A 285 -15.17 -20.81 7.70
CA LYS A 285 -15.94 -20.05 8.71
C LYS A 285 -15.98 -20.72 10.10
N PHE A 286 -14.87 -21.33 10.50
CA PHE A 286 -14.72 -21.98 11.81
C PHE A 286 -14.58 -21.00 12.97
N TYR A 287 -14.13 -19.78 12.69
CA TYR A 287 -13.94 -18.73 13.69
C TYR A 287 -15.10 -17.74 13.63
N SER A 288 -15.55 -17.29 14.81
CA SER A 288 -16.44 -16.14 14.90
C SER A 288 -15.66 -14.84 14.69
N PHE A 289 -16.36 -13.78 14.29
CA PHE A 289 -15.77 -12.45 14.12
C PHE A 289 -15.07 -11.95 15.40
N SER A 290 -15.70 -12.11 16.56
CA SER A 290 -15.14 -11.68 17.85
C SER A 290 -13.87 -12.43 18.21
N HIS A 291 -13.78 -13.72 17.86
CA HIS A 291 -12.58 -14.54 18.09
C HIS A 291 -11.40 -14.07 17.24
N ILE A 292 -11.63 -13.72 15.97
CA ILE A 292 -10.58 -13.19 15.08
C ILE A 292 -10.14 -11.81 15.57
N LEU A 293 -11.08 -10.93 15.93
CA LEU A 293 -10.75 -9.61 16.48
C LEU A 293 -9.89 -9.70 17.74
N GLN A 294 -10.23 -10.61 18.66
CA GLN A 294 -9.44 -10.82 19.87
C GLN A 294 -8.04 -11.37 19.55
N PHE A 295 -7.91 -12.21 18.53
CA PHE A 295 -6.61 -12.66 18.07
C PHE A 295 -5.78 -11.51 17.47
N PHE A 296 -6.37 -10.65 16.64
CA PHE A 296 -5.69 -9.46 16.12
C PHE A 296 -5.24 -8.50 17.22
N LYS A 297 -6.00 -8.37 18.32
CA LYS A 297 -5.55 -7.63 19.51
C LYS A 297 -4.24 -8.18 20.08
N ILE A 298 -4.12 -9.50 20.18
CA ILE A 298 -2.94 -10.16 20.75
C ILE A 298 -1.70 -9.96 19.87
N ILE A 299 -1.85 -10.01 18.55
CA ILE A 299 -0.73 -9.88 17.61
C ILE A 299 -0.48 -8.45 17.13
N SER A 300 -1.27 -7.47 17.57
CA SER A 300 -1.25 -6.05 17.12
C SER A 300 0.10 -5.34 17.22
N ARG A 301 0.99 -5.76 18.12
CA ARG A 301 2.32 -5.16 18.26
C ARG A 301 3.43 -5.93 17.53
N ARG A 302 3.09 -7.04 16.85
CA ARG A 302 4.03 -7.93 16.18
C ARG A 302 3.95 -7.74 14.66
N ASP A 303 4.80 -6.87 14.11
CA ASP A 303 4.80 -6.41 12.69
C ASP A 303 4.50 -7.54 11.69
N ARG A 304 5.41 -8.52 11.62
CA ARG A 304 5.31 -9.64 10.68
C ARG A 304 4.06 -10.49 10.87
N LEU A 305 3.72 -10.83 12.12
CA LEU A 305 2.57 -11.70 12.39
C LEU A 305 1.26 -10.99 12.07
N PHE A 306 1.12 -9.72 12.47
CA PHE A 306 -0.07 -8.93 12.14
C PHE A 306 -0.27 -8.85 10.62
N ASP A 307 0.78 -8.57 9.85
CA ASP A 307 0.68 -8.56 8.37
C ASP A 307 0.21 -9.90 7.81
N ILE A 308 0.87 -11.01 8.18
CA ILE A 308 0.54 -12.35 7.66
C ILE A 308 -0.93 -12.69 7.92
N TYR A 309 -1.37 -12.56 9.18
CA TYR A 309 -2.71 -12.97 9.55
C TYR A 309 -3.78 -12.01 9.05
N PHE A 310 -3.51 -10.70 9.02
CA PHE A 310 -4.46 -9.74 8.47
C PHE A 310 -4.60 -9.92 6.96
N ALA A 311 -3.50 -10.17 6.25
CA ALA A 311 -3.52 -10.51 4.82
C ALA A 311 -4.32 -11.79 4.55
N ILE A 312 -4.07 -12.86 5.30
CA ILE A 312 -4.85 -14.11 5.18
C ILE A 312 -6.34 -13.83 5.40
N TYR A 313 -6.69 -13.04 6.41
CA TYR A 313 -8.09 -12.70 6.66
C TYR A 313 -8.71 -11.94 5.50
N THR A 314 -8.13 -10.81 5.08
CA THR A 314 -8.72 -9.95 4.03
C THR A 314 -8.75 -10.62 2.66
N SER A 315 -7.84 -11.54 2.37
CA SER A 315 -7.87 -12.32 1.12
C SER A 315 -8.95 -13.40 1.08
N ASN A 316 -9.51 -13.79 2.23
CA ASN A 316 -10.48 -14.88 2.34
C ASN A 316 -11.89 -14.43 2.77
N VAL A 317 -12.12 -13.11 2.90
CA VAL A 317 -13.44 -12.52 3.20
C VAL A 317 -13.81 -11.47 2.16
N ASP A 318 -15.09 -11.14 2.07
CA ASP A 318 -15.55 -10.03 1.24
C ASP A 318 -15.15 -8.67 1.83
N LEU A 319 -15.31 -7.62 1.02
CA LEU A 319 -14.93 -6.26 1.42
C LEU A 319 -15.75 -5.76 2.63
N ASP A 320 -17.02 -6.15 2.74
CA ASP A 320 -17.88 -5.78 3.88
C ASP A 320 -17.28 -6.29 5.20
N ASN A 321 -16.95 -7.58 5.26
CA ASN A 321 -16.35 -8.17 6.46
C ASN A 321 -14.95 -7.64 6.73
N ALA A 322 -14.14 -7.41 5.69
CA ALA A 322 -12.82 -6.78 5.83
C ALA A 322 -12.95 -5.36 6.41
N TRP A 323 -13.92 -4.58 5.93
CA TRP A 323 -14.21 -3.23 6.42
C TRP A 323 -14.70 -3.25 7.86
N THR A 324 -15.64 -4.15 8.20
CA THR A 324 -16.11 -4.31 9.58
C THR A 324 -14.97 -4.69 10.53
N MET A 325 -14.06 -5.57 10.11
CA MET A 325 -12.88 -5.93 10.90
C MET A 325 -11.94 -4.73 11.08
N PHE A 326 -11.68 -3.96 10.03
CA PHE A 326 -10.91 -2.71 10.10
C PHE A 326 -11.50 -1.74 11.12
N ILE A 327 -12.80 -1.44 11.00
CA ILE A 327 -13.52 -0.56 11.93
C ILE A 327 -13.40 -1.09 13.36
N SER A 328 -13.62 -2.39 13.57
CA SER A 328 -13.56 -3.01 14.90
C SER A 328 -12.16 -2.95 15.51
N ILE A 329 -11.10 -3.09 14.70
CA ILE A 329 -9.72 -2.92 15.16
C ILE A 329 -9.48 -1.47 15.56
N CYS A 330 -9.92 -0.49 14.76
CA CYS A 330 -9.75 0.93 15.06
C CYS A 330 -10.52 1.37 16.31
N THR A 331 -11.73 0.84 16.53
CA THR A 331 -12.54 1.17 17.71
C THR A 331 -12.03 0.49 18.97
N HIS A 332 -11.61 -0.78 18.89
CA HIS A 332 -11.41 -1.61 20.09
C HIS A 332 -9.95 -2.02 20.38
N CYS A 333 -8.99 -1.63 19.55
CA CYS A 333 -7.57 -1.91 19.74
C CYS A 333 -6.79 -0.61 19.90
N GLU A 334 -5.64 -0.67 20.58
CA GLU A 334 -4.67 0.42 20.56
C GLU A 334 -4.03 0.50 19.16
N LEU A 335 -4.11 1.66 18.51
CA LEU A 335 -3.52 1.85 17.19
C LEU A 335 -2.05 2.26 17.34
N ASN A 336 -1.17 1.46 16.75
CA ASN A 336 0.28 1.68 16.71
C ASN A 336 0.77 1.70 15.26
N ASP A 337 2.07 1.89 15.06
CA ASP A 337 2.67 2.03 13.71
C ASP A 337 2.51 0.76 12.87
N VAL A 338 2.56 -0.41 13.50
CA VAL A 338 2.34 -1.72 12.86
C VAL A 338 0.92 -1.82 12.29
N ASN A 339 -0.08 -1.58 13.14
CA ASN A 339 -1.49 -1.64 12.73
C ASN A 339 -1.77 -0.59 11.66
N GLN A 340 -1.28 0.64 11.84
CA GLN A 340 -1.48 1.71 10.86
C GLN A 340 -0.95 1.34 9.48
N LYS A 341 0.31 0.88 9.41
CA LYS A 341 0.96 0.47 8.16
C LYS A 341 0.15 -0.60 7.42
N HIS A 342 -0.21 -1.69 8.10
CA HIS A 342 -0.82 -2.86 7.47
C HIS A 342 -2.31 -2.71 7.21
N LEU A 343 -3.06 -2.06 8.11
CA LEU A 343 -4.47 -1.73 7.88
C LEU A 343 -4.59 -0.82 6.65
N THR A 344 -3.80 0.25 6.58
CA THR A 344 -3.78 1.13 5.39
C THR A 344 -3.48 0.32 4.14
N SER A 345 -2.37 -0.44 4.11
CA SER A 345 -1.95 -1.14 2.89
C SER A 345 -3.00 -2.12 2.36
N ARG A 346 -3.56 -2.96 3.25
CA ARG A 346 -4.48 -4.03 2.87
C ARG A 346 -5.86 -3.48 2.52
N ILE A 347 -6.46 -2.66 3.40
CA ILE A 347 -7.81 -2.15 3.18
C ILE A 347 -7.88 -1.24 1.96
N ARG A 348 -6.86 -0.41 1.72
CA ARG A 348 -6.75 0.42 0.51
C ARG A 348 -6.83 -0.39 -0.78
N THR A 349 -6.13 -1.52 -0.82
CA THR A 349 -6.12 -2.40 -2.00
C THR A 349 -7.50 -3.01 -2.26
N HIS A 350 -8.20 -3.42 -1.20
CA HIS A 350 -9.53 -4.01 -1.33
C HIS A 350 -10.64 -2.99 -1.64
N THR A 351 -10.49 -1.75 -1.15
CA THR A 351 -11.48 -0.67 -1.34
C THR A 351 -11.38 0.05 -2.68
N MET A 352 -10.22 0.00 -3.37
CA MET A 352 -10.02 0.66 -4.66
C MET A 352 -11.11 0.35 -5.68
N ASN A 353 -11.57 -0.91 -5.72
CA ASN A 353 -12.61 -1.38 -6.65
C ASN A 353 -14.03 -1.40 -6.06
N ALA A 354 -14.25 -0.79 -4.88
CA ALA A 354 -15.57 -0.70 -4.30
C ALA A 354 -16.52 0.06 -5.22
N SER A 355 -17.82 -0.25 -5.16
CA SER A 355 -18.84 0.60 -5.79
C SER A 355 -19.01 1.89 -5.00
N ILE A 356 -19.53 2.94 -5.64
CA ILE A 356 -19.84 4.22 -4.99
C ILE A 356 -20.77 4.00 -3.78
N GLU A 357 -21.84 3.22 -3.94
CA GLU A 357 -22.82 2.98 -2.88
C GLU A 357 -22.22 2.18 -1.71
N SER A 358 -21.41 1.16 -2.00
CA SER A 358 -20.68 0.41 -0.96
C SER A 358 -19.74 1.32 -0.18
N PHE A 359 -19.01 2.20 -0.87
CA PHE A 359 -18.08 3.11 -0.21
C PHE A 359 -18.79 4.18 0.64
N LEU A 360 -19.96 4.66 0.22
CA LEU A 360 -20.79 5.56 1.04
C LEU A 360 -21.29 4.85 2.31
N TYR A 361 -21.70 3.59 2.22
CA TYR A 361 -22.04 2.77 3.38
C TYR A 361 -20.84 2.61 4.33
N TYR A 362 -19.67 2.28 3.79
CA TYR A 362 -18.42 2.18 4.57
C TYR A 362 -18.04 3.47 5.26
N THR A 363 -18.22 4.60 4.58
CA THR A 363 -18.02 5.95 5.12
C THR A 363 -18.94 6.20 6.31
N GLN A 364 -20.20 5.79 6.25
CA GLN A 364 -21.13 5.94 7.36
C GLN A 364 -20.67 5.15 8.60
N SER A 365 -20.17 3.92 8.42
CA SER A 365 -19.57 3.16 9.52
C SER A 365 -18.30 3.82 10.06
N ALA A 366 -17.46 4.40 9.20
CA ALA A 366 -16.26 5.13 9.60
C ALA A 366 -16.58 6.41 10.40
N ARG A 367 -17.63 7.15 10.03
CA ARG A 367 -18.14 8.30 10.80
C ARG A 367 -18.56 7.91 12.20
N HIS A 368 -19.23 6.75 12.35
CA HIS A 368 -19.60 6.24 13.66
C HIS A 368 -18.36 5.85 14.48
N CYS A 369 -17.44 5.10 13.87
CA CYS A 369 -16.15 4.72 14.45
C CYS A 369 -15.38 5.94 14.96
N ARG A 370 -15.29 7.03 14.18
CA ARG A 370 -14.63 8.28 14.58
C ARG A 370 -15.13 8.83 15.92
N LYS A 371 -16.45 8.73 16.18
CA LYS A 371 -17.09 9.20 17.41
C LYS A 371 -16.78 8.29 18.60
N GLU A 372 -16.70 6.98 18.37
CA GLU A 372 -16.43 5.97 19.39
C GLU A 372 -14.93 5.78 19.70
N THR A 373 -14.06 6.13 18.74
CA THR A 373 -12.61 6.00 18.89
C THR A 373 -12.09 6.97 19.94
N THR A 374 -11.19 6.47 20.81
CA THR A 374 -10.53 7.27 21.85
C THR A 374 -9.77 8.46 21.25
N ALA A 375 -9.60 9.52 22.04
CA ALA A 375 -8.89 10.72 21.59
C ALA A 375 -7.46 10.42 21.10
N GLU A 376 -6.78 9.46 21.73
CA GLU A 376 -5.42 9.01 21.39
C GLU A 376 -5.35 8.28 20.04
N ASN A 377 -6.33 7.41 19.75
CA ASN A 377 -6.36 6.64 18.50
C ASN A 377 -6.89 7.44 17.31
N ARG A 378 -7.70 8.48 17.56
CA ARG A 378 -8.42 9.23 16.51
C ARG A 378 -7.51 9.78 15.41
N PRO A 379 -6.35 10.41 15.68
CA PRO A 379 -5.47 10.90 14.62
C PRO A 379 -4.97 9.79 13.69
N ARG A 380 -4.59 8.63 14.24
CA ARG A 380 -4.12 7.48 13.45
C ARG A 380 -5.24 6.89 12.61
N PHE A 381 -6.45 6.77 13.17
CA PHE A 381 -7.62 6.34 12.43
C PHE A 381 -7.91 7.26 11.24
N LEU A 382 -7.92 8.59 11.45
CA LEU A 382 -8.13 9.56 10.38
C LEU A 382 -7.06 9.43 9.29
N GLN A 383 -5.77 9.31 9.65
CA GLN A 383 -4.70 9.10 8.67
C GLN A 383 -4.86 7.81 7.86
N ILE A 384 -5.33 6.71 8.46
CA ILE A 384 -5.59 5.46 7.75
C ILE A 384 -6.76 5.66 6.76
N TYR A 385 -7.85 6.26 7.23
CA TYR A 385 -9.04 6.51 6.43
C TYR A 385 -8.76 7.47 5.28
N GLU A 386 -8.05 8.58 5.52
CA GLU A 386 -7.64 9.55 4.50
C GLU A 386 -6.90 8.87 3.35
N LYS A 387 -5.94 7.98 3.63
CA LYS A 387 -5.20 7.25 2.59
C LYS A 387 -6.08 6.27 1.81
N ILE A 388 -7.03 5.62 2.48
CA ILE A 388 -8.01 4.74 1.84
C ILE A 388 -8.92 5.56 0.91
N PHE A 389 -9.45 6.67 1.43
CA PHE A 389 -10.30 7.61 0.72
C PHE A 389 -9.61 8.17 -0.51
N GLU A 390 -8.36 8.63 -0.36
CA GLU A 390 -7.52 9.12 -1.45
C GLU A 390 -7.40 8.11 -2.58
N THR A 391 -7.06 6.86 -2.26
CA THR A 391 -6.88 5.83 -3.31
C THR A 391 -8.20 5.48 -4.00
N PHE A 392 -9.29 5.44 -3.25
CA PHE A 392 -10.61 5.24 -3.83
C PHE A 392 -10.96 6.37 -4.80
N ILE A 393 -10.86 7.63 -4.36
CA ILE A 393 -11.18 8.80 -5.17
C ILE A 393 -10.29 8.89 -6.40
N GLU A 394 -8.98 8.70 -6.26
CA GLU A 394 -8.03 8.73 -7.37
C GLU A 394 -8.39 7.68 -8.43
N TYR A 395 -8.67 6.44 -8.02
CA TYR A 395 -9.06 5.39 -8.96
C TYR A 395 -10.40 5.65 -9.65
N GLN A 396 -11.39 6.15 -8.90
CA GLN A 396 -12.73 6.41 -9.44
C GLN A 396 -12.76 7.61 -10.39
N LEU A 397 -11.99 8.67 -10.10
CA LEU A 397 -12.01 9.91 -10.87
C LEU A 397 -11.04 9.91 -12.06
N ASN A 398 -9.87 9.27 -11.96
CA ASN A 398 -8.93 9.17 -13.08
C ASN A 398 -9.34 8.13 -14.14
N ASN A 399 -10.25 7.21 -13.79
CA ASN A 399 -10.81 6.26 -14.76
C ASN A 399 -12.00 6.88 -15.52
N GLU A 400 -11.89 7.07 -16.82
CA GLU A 400 -12.96 7.68 -17.64
C GLU A 400 -14.31 6.97 -17.52
N ARG A 401 -14.33 5.64 -17.35
CA ARG A 401 -15.59 4.88 -17.26
C ARG A 401 -16.31 5.17 -15.94
N HIS A 402 -15.57 5.17 -14.84
CA HIS A 402 -16.13 5.38 -13.50
C HIS A 402 -16.46 6.85 -13.25
N SER A 403 -15.60 7.75 -13.69
CA SER A 403 -15.73 9.18 -13.45
C SER A 403 -16.96 9.81 -14.13
N ARG A 404 -17.57 9.14 -15.13
CA ARG A 404 -18.87 9.55 -15.73
C ARG A 404 -20.07 9.26 -14.82
N LEU A 405 -19.91 8.37 -13.84
CA LEU A 405 -20.96 8.03 -12.85
C LEU A 405 -21.06 9.09 -11.74
N PHE A 406 -20.05 9.96 -11.61
CA PHE A 406 -20.01 11.02 -10.61
C PHE A 406 -20.77 12.24 -11.10
N THR A 407 -21.99 12.41 -10.59
CA THR A 407 -22.74 13.68 -10.75
C THR A 407 -22.14 14.76 -9.87
N ARG A 408 -22.44 16.03 -10.17
CA ARG A 408 -22.03 17.18 -9.34
C ARG A 408 -22.48 17.04 -7.88
N VAL A 409 -23.68 16.50 -7.66
CA VAL A 409 -24.22 16.22 -6.31
C VAL A 409 -23.34 15.20 -5.58
N ARG A 410 -22.97 14.10 -6.24
CA ARG A 410 -22.10 13.08 -5.65
C ARG A 410 -20.70 13.63 -5.34
N LEU A 411 -20.11 14.41 -6.25
CA LEU A 411 -18.81 15.04 -5.99
C LEU A 411 -18.86 15.98 -4.78
N LYS A 412 -19.92 16.76 -4.60
CA LYS A 412 -20.12 17.59 -3.40
C LYS A 412 -20.24 16.75 -2.13
N GLU A 413 -20.95 15.62 -2.18
CA GLU A 413 -21.05 14.66 -1.06
C GLU A 413 -19.67 14.09 -0.67
N PHE A 414 -18.88 13.66 -1.66
CA PHE A 414 -17.53 13.17 -1.43
C PHE A 414 -16.57 14.25 -0.93
N LEU A 415 -16.69 15.49 -1.40
CA LEU A 415 -15.91 16.61 -0.88
C LEU A 415 -16.21 16.84 0.61
N SER A 416 -17.49 16.84 0.98
CA SER A 416 -17.93 16.96 2.37
C SER A 416 -17.38 15.81 3.23
N ILE A 417 -17.39 14.57 2.72
CA ILE A 417 -16.79 13.41 3.40
C ILE A 417 -15.29 13.61 3.62
N GLY A 418 -14.55 14.04 2.58
CA GLY A 418 -13.11 14.25 2.66
C GLY A 418 -12.75 15.30 3.71
N LEU A 419 -13.45 16.44 3.70
CA LEU A 419 -13.29 17.51 4.69
C LEU A 419 -13.67 17.06 6.11
N GLU A 420 -14.80 16.38 6.27
CA GLU A 420 -15.24 15.88 7.57
C GLU A 420 -14.26 14.88 8.16
N MET A 421 -13.80 13.92 7.34
CA MET A 421 -12.92 12.81 7.76
C MET A 421 -11.44 13.17 7.67
N SER A 422 -11.14 14.47 7.54
CA SER A 422 -9.80 15.03 7.56
C SER A 422 -9.38 15.45 8.97
N ALA A 423 -8.08 15.38 9.27
CA ALA A 423 -7.50 16.02 10.46
C ALA A 423 -7.43 17.55 10.36
N THR A 424 -7.25 18.10 9.15
CA THR A 424 -7.03 19.54 8.88
C THR A 424 -8.29 20.26 8.43
N ASN A 425 -9.28 19.52 7.90
CA ASN A 425 -10.54 20.06 7.38
C ASN A 425 -10.30 21.14 6.30
N ASP A 426 -9.30 20.92 5.44
CA ASP A 426 -8.89 21.82 4.37
C ASP A 426 -8.84 21.13 3.00
N LEU A 427 -8.71 21.94 1.94
CA LEU A 427 -8.70 21.45 0.56
C LEU A 427 -7.33 20.94 0.10
N HIS A 428 -6.27 21.09 0.90
CA HIS A 428 -4.90 20.66 0.55
C HIS A 428 -4.74 19.15 0.46
N GLN A 429 -5.69 18.38 0.99
CA GLN A 429 -5.69 16.94 0.82
C GLN A 429 -5.78 16.56 -0.67
N PRO A 430 -4.95 15.63 -1.17
CA PRO A 430 -4.92 15.25 -2.58
C PRO A 430 -6.29 14.84 -3.13
N SER A 431 -7.08 14.09 -2.33
CA SER A 431 -8.44 13.69 -2.69
C SER A 431 -9.40 14.87 -2.83
N CYS A 432 -9.36 15.82 -1.90
CA CYS A 432 -10.20 17.02 -1.92
C CYS A 432 -9.84 17.90 -3.11
N SER A 433 -8.54 18.13 -3.34
CA SER A 433 -8.03 18.86 -4.51
C SER A 433 -8.46 18.19 -5.83
N LEU A 434 -8.40 16.86 -5.93
CA LEU A 434 -8.86 16.14 -7.12
C LEU A 434 -10.38 16.28 -7.32
N ILE A 435 -11.17 16.19 -6.25
CA ILE A 435 -12.62 16.43 -6.33
C ILE A 435 -12.92 17.86 -6.79
N VAL A 436 -12.18 18.87 -6.28
CA VAL A 436 -12.29 20.26 -6.73
C VAL A 436 -11.96 20.39 -8.22
N TYR A 437 -10.91 19.73 -8.71
CA TYR A 437 -10.61 19.66 -10.14
C TYR A 437 -11.79 19.14 -10.95
N HIS A 438 -12.40 18.03 -10.53
CA HIS A 438 -13.56 17.45 -11.22
C HIS A 438 -14.84 18.30 -11.11
N LEU A 439 -15.00 19.06 -10.03
CA LEU A 439 -16.16 19.96 -9.83
C LEU A 439 -16.07 21.23 -10.66
N LEU A 440 -14.87 21.80 -10.80
CA LEU A 440 -14.67 23.14 -11.36
C LEU A 440 -14.03 23.13 -12.74
N PHE A 441 -13.04 22.28 -12.98
CA PHE A 441 -12.15 22.37 -14.15
C PHE A 441 -12.37 21.27 -15.19
N ARG A 442 -13.02 20.15 -14.82
CA ARG A 442 -13.36 19.10 -15.77
C ARG A 442 -14.56 19.48 -16.63
N MET A 443 -14.29 19.88 -17.87
CA MET A 443 -15.30 20.28 -18.84
C MET A 443 -15.52 19.25 -19.95
N ASP A 444 -16.65 19.36 -20.65
CA ASP A 444 -16.88 18.57 -21.87
C ASP A 444 -15.87 19.00 -22.95
N ALA A 445 -15.14 18.02 -23.49
CA ALA A 445 -14.13 18.21 -24.52
C ALA A 445 -14.69 18.83 -25.81
N ARG A 446 -16.01 18.74 -26.05
CA ARG A 446 -16.68 19.31 -27.22
C ARG A 446 -16.93 20.82 -27.09
N LEU A 447 -16.85 21.38 -25.90
CA LEU A 447 -17.06 22.81 -25.68
C LEU A 447 -15.88 23.61 -26.21
N ASN A 448 -16.17 24.75 -26.83
CA ASN A 448 -15.14 25.71 -27.18
C ASN A 448 -14.55 26.36 -25.90
N ARG A 449 -13.37 26.98 -26.02
CA ARG A 449 -12.65 27.56 -24.88
C ARG A 449 -13.48 28.59 -24.11
N VAL A 450 -14.23 29.44 -24.83
CA VAL A 450 -15.11 30.47 -24.25
C VAL A 450 -16.18 29.84 -23.35
N GLN A 451 -16.87 28.81 -23.84
CA GLN A 451 -17.91 28.14 -23.07
C GLN A 451 -17.34 27.40 -21.86
N LYS A 452 -16.15 26.80 -21.98
CA LYS A 452 -15.44 26.18 -20.84
C LYS A 452 -15.14 27.21 -19.73
N ILE A 453 -14.73 28.42 -20.10
CA ILE A 453 -14.48 29.51 -19.14
C ILE A 453 -15.80 29.94 -18.46
N ILE A 454 -16.88 30.16 -19.22
CA ILE A 454 -18.19 30.51 -18.66
C ILE A 454 -18.67 29.43 -17.67
N ASP A 455 -18.57 28.17 -18.05
CA ASP A 455 -19.01 27.05 -17.21
C ASP A 455 -18.14 26.92 -15.94
N LEU A 456 -16.83 27.21 -16.02
CA LEU A 456 -15.93 27.24 -14.85
C LEU A 456 -16.40 28.28 -13.83
N PHE A 457 -16.64 29.51 -14.27
CA PHE A 457 -17.06 30.57 -13.36
C PHE A 457 -18.47 30.37 -12.82
N ARG A 458 -19.39 29.83 -13.63
CA ARG A 458 -20.69 29.37 -13.14
C ARG A 458 -20.52 28.29 -12.06
N ASN A 459 -19.65 27.31 -12.32
CA ASN A 459 -19.39 26.24 -11.36
C ASN A 459 -18.76 26.75 -10.05
N LEU A 460 -17.87 27.74 -10.15
CA LEU A 460 -17.25 28.42 -9.02
C LEU A 460 -18.26 29.24 -8.22
N ASN A 461 -19.22 29.90 -8.87
CA ASN A 461 -20.26 30.66 -8.18
C ASN A 461 -21.22 29.75 -7.38
N ASP A 462 -21.53 28.53 -7.88
CA ASP A 462 -22.26 27.55 -7.06
C ASP A 462 -21.35 26.63 -6.22
N PHE A 463 -20.06 26.95 -6.11
CA PHE A 463 -19.16 26.30 -5.16
C PHE A 463 -19.32 26.93 -3.76
N ASP A 464 -18.83 26.24 -2.74
CA ASP A 464 -19.00 26.66 -1.35
C ASP A 464 -18.15 27.90 -1.03
N GLN A 465 -18.81 29.01 -0.69
CA GLN A 465 -18.15 30.29 -0.40
C GLN A 465 -17.26 30.21 0.85
N ASP A 466 -17.66 29.47 1.89
CA ASP A 466 -16.86 29.33 3.12
C ASP A 466 -15.53 28.62 2.82
N LEU A 467 -15.54 27.66 1.89
CA LEU A 467 -14.34 26.96 1.46
C LEU A 467 -13.41 27.89 0.66
N CYS A 468 -13.96 28.73 -0.20
CA CYS A 468 -13.20 29.72 -0.96
C CYS A 468 -12.53 30.77 -0.05
N GLU A 469 -13.19 31.18 1.04
CA GLU A 469 -12.67 32.17 1.97
C GLU A 469 -11.52 31.63 2.84
N ARG A 470 -11.63 30.37 3.29
CA ARG A 470 -10.65 29.75 4.21
C ARG A 470 -9.39 29.24 3.52
N ASN A 471 -9.46 28.94 2.22
CA ASN A 471 -8.37 28.27 1.50
C ASN A 471 -7.73 29.21 0.46
N ASP A 472 -6.39 29.25 0.42
CA ASP A 472 -5.67 30.04 -0.58
C ASP A 472 -5.66 29.34 -1.95
N PRO A 473 -6.26 29.94 -3.00
CA PRO A 473 -6.33 29.30 -4.33
C PRO A 473 -4.95 28.96 -4.90
N ALA A 474 -3.91 29.73 -4.57
CA ALA A 474 -2.55 29.52 -5.08
C ALA A 474 -1.89 28.22 -4.62
N SER A 475 -2.38 27.65 -3.53
CA SER A 475 -1.85 26.41 -2.95
C SER A 475 -2.65 25.15 -3.35
N ILE A 476 -3.75 25.32 -4.09
CA ILE A 476 -4.65 24.23 -4.49
C ILE A 476 -4.68 24.09 -6.01
N ILE A 477 -4.85 25.21 -6.72
CA ILE A 477 -5.04 25.22 -8.17
C ILE A 477 -3.69 25.07 -8.86
N LYS A 478 -3.59 24.06 -9.72
CA LYS A 478 -2.39 23.77 -10.50
C LYS A 478 -2.50 24.36 -11.90
N ASP A 479 -1.38 24.83 -12.44
CA ASP A 479 -1.33 25.41 -13.79
C ASP A 479 -1.78 24.42 -14.87
N GLU A 480 -1.49 23.13 -14.69
CA GLU A 480 -1.90 22.06 -15.62
C GLU A 480 -3.43 22.00 -15.80
N TRP A 481 -4.20 22.36 -14.77
CA TRP A 481 -5.67 22.35 -14.82
C TRP A 481 -6.24 23.46 -15.70
N LEU A 482 -5.44 24.49 -15.99
CA LEU A 482 -5.85 25.67 -16.76
C LEU A 482 -5.50 25.54 -18.24
N GLU A 483 -4.74 24.52 -18.66
CA GLU A 483 -4.19 24.43 -20.01
C GLU A 483 -5.23 24.47 -21.14
N GLU A 484 -6.39 23.84 -20.93
CA GLU A 484 -7.51 23.82 -21.88
C GLU A 484 -8.31 25.14 -21.90
N LEU A 485 -8.11 25.99 -20.88
CA LEU A 485 -8.75 27.29 -20.71
C LEU A 485 -7.87 28.43 -21.22
N LEU A 486 -6.60 28.15 -21.54
CA LEU A 486 -5.69 29.18 -22.04
C LEU A 486 -6.14 29.66 -23.42
N LEU A 487 -6.28 30.97 -23.54
CA LEU A 487 -6.69 31.65 -24.75
C LEU A 487 -5.43 32.15 -25.46
N LEU A 488 -5.30 31.91 -26.77
CA LEU A 488 -4.29 32.62 -27.54
C LEU A 488 -4.72 34.08 -27.63
N VAL A 489 -3.93 34.99 -27.06
CA VAL A 489 -4.32 36.41 -26.97
C VAL A 489 -4.53 36.99 -28.38
N ALA A 490 -3.70 36.59 -29.35
CA ALA A 490 -3.77 37.06 -30.73
C ALA A 490 -4.99 36.54 -31.52
N ASP A 491 -5.39 35.29 -31.29
CA ASP A 491 -6.31 34.54 -32.15
C ASP A 491 -7.66 34.26 -31.47
N ASP A 492 -7.69 33.96 -30.18
CA ASP A 492 -8.92 33.64 -29.46
C ASP A 492 -9.55 34.87 -28.81
N PHE A 493 -8.74 35.70 -28.14
CA PHE A 493 -9.27 36.84 -27.38
C PHE A 493 -9.81 37.92 -28.32
N LEU A 494 -9.10 38.18 -29.42
CA LEU A 494 -9.40 39.32 -30.31
C LEU A 494 -10.45 39.01 -31.38
N PHE A 495 -10.56 37.76 -31.83
CA PHE A 495 -11.55 37.35 -32.84
C PHE A 495 -12.83 36.77 -32.24
N ASN A 496 -12.76 36.07 -31.10
CA ASN A 496 -13.91 35.34 -30.54
C ASN A 496 -14.56 36.01 -29.34
N VAL A 497 -13.95 37.04 -28.72
CA VAL A 497 -14.53 37.76 -27.58
C VAL A 497 -15.04 39.12 -28.05
N ASN A 498 -16.24 39.13 -28.62
CA ASN A 498 -16.98 40.37 -28.89
C ASN A 498 -17.57 40.95 -27.59
N SER A 499 -18.15 42.16 -27.67
CA SER A 499 -18.71 42.87 -26.51
C SER A 499 -19.69 42.00 -25.69
N ASN A 500 -20.52 41.17 -26.34
CA ASN A 500 -21.47 40.29 -25.64
C ASN A 500 -20.77 39.17 -24.86
N ILE A 501 -19.74 38.54 -25.44
CA ILE A 501 -18.99 37.46 -24.80
C ILE A 501 -18.13 38.00 -23.66
N TYR A 502 -17.53 39.17 -23.86
CA TYR A 502 -16.82 39.88 -22.79
C TYR A 502 -17.76 40.20 -21.63
N HIS A 503 -18.94 40.77 -21.91
CA HIS A 503 -19.93 41.05 -20.88
C HIS A 503 -20.35 39.76 -20.14
N SER A 504 -20.48 38.64 -20.85
CA SER A 504 -20.75 37.35 -20.22
C SER A 504 -19.63 36.89 -19.28
N PHE A 505 -18.35 37.06 -19.65
CA PHE A 505 -17.24 36.85 -18.71
C PHE A 505 -17.31 37.79 -17.51
N CYS A 506 -17.80 39.01 -17.71
CA CYS A 506 -17.98 39.99 -16.65
C CYS A 506 -19.12 39.64 -15.67
N GLU A 507 -20.25 39.17 -16.19
CA GLU A 507 -21.41 38.78 -15.37
C GLU A 507 -21.14 37.56 -14.48
N HIS A 508 -20.28 36.64 -14.92
CA HIS A 508 -20.07 35.37 -14.25
C HIS A 508 -18.88 35.38 -13.27
N HIS A 509 -18.00 36.40 -13.27
CA HIS A 509 -16.99 36.52 -12.22
C HIS A 509 -17.57 37.30 -11.03
N HIS A 510 -17.76 36.64 -9.89
CA HIS A 510 -17.96 37.38 -8.64
C HIS A 510 -16.58 37.83 -8.15
N ASN A 511 -16.48 38.99 -7.49
CA ASN A 511 -15.24 39.51 -6.87
C ASN A 511 -14.79 38.65 -5.67
N ASN A 512 -14.67 37.34 -5.86
CA ASN A 512 -14.10 36.42 -4.89
C ASN A 512 -12.63 36.15 -5.25
N ARG A 513 -11.81 35.90 -4.22
CA ARG A 513 -10.36 35.74 -4.34
C ARG A 513 -9.96 34.63 -5.32
N TRP A 514 -10.75 33.56 -5.40
CA TRP A 514 -10.51 32.43 -6.29
C TRP A 514 -10.70 32.81 -7.76
N ALA A 515 -11.76 33.54 -8.09
CA ALA A 515 -12.05 34.00 -9.43
C ALA A 515 -10.95 34.92 -9.96
N ILE A 516 -10.52 35.88 -9.12
CA ILE A 516 -9.41 36.79 -9.44
C ILE A 516 -8.12 36.00 -9.68
N TYR A 517 -7.80 35.05 -8.80
CA TYR A 517 -6.61 34.22 -8.95
C TYR A 517 -6.62 33.40 -10.25
N ILE A 518 -7.74 32.71 -10.54
CA ILE A 518 -7.88 31.88 -11.74
C ILE A 518 -7.76 32.74 -13.00
N TRP A 519 -8.44 33.88 -13.05
CA TRP A 519 -8.32 34.81 -14.18
C TRP A 519 -6.89 35.30 -14.37
N LYS A 520 -6.24 35.73 -13.28
CA LYS A 520 -4.85 36.17 -13.30
C LYS A 520 -3.93 35.09 -13.86
N ARG A 521 -4.11 33.83 -13.45
CA ARG A 521 -3.31 32.69 -13.97
C ARG A 521 -3.62 32.36 -15.42
N ILE A 522 -4.89 32.31 -15.82
CA ILE A 522 -5.28 32.07 -17.23
C ILE A 522 -4.63 33.11 -18.13
N ILE A 523 -4.75 34.40 -17.80
CA ILE A 523 -4.18 35.51 -18.57
C ILE A 523 -2.64 35.41 -18.60
N HIS A 524 -2.02 35.22 -17.44
CA HIS A 524 -0.57 35.09 -17.33
C HIS A 524 -0.02 33.96 -18.22
N LEU A 525 -0.58 32.75 -18.10
CA LEU A 525 -0.15 31.58 -18.88
C LEU A 525 -0.46 31.75 -20.39
N SER A 526 -1.59 32.39 -20.72
CA SER A 526 -1.99 32.72 -22.10
C SER A 526 -1.01 33.67 -22.79
N ILE A 527 -0.59 34.73 -22.09
CA ILE A 527 0.41 35.69 -22.59
C ILE A 527 1.77 34.98 -22.72
N LEU A 528 2.17 34.16 -21.75
CA LEU A 528 3.41 33.38 -21.84
C LEU A 528 3.45 32.48 -23.09
N ARG A 529 2.34 31.80 -23.42
CA ARG A 529 2.24 30.99 -24.67
C ARG A 529 2.33 31.86 -25.93
N SER A 530 1.73 33.05 -25.91
CA SER A 530 1.73 33.98 -27.05
C SER A 530 3.11 34.60 -27.34
N LYS A 531 4.11 34.42 -26.47
CA LYS A 531 5.48 34.94 -26.65
C LYS A 531 6.27 34.31 -27.80
N GLN A 532 5.79 33.21 -28.37
CA GLN A 532 6.51 32.49 -29.42
C GLN A 532 6.31 33.09 -30.83
N ASP A 533 5.27 33.90 -31.07
CA ASP A 533 5.05 34.58 -32.35
C ASP A 533 4.50 36.02 -32.18
N ASN A 534 5.24 37.01 -32.72
CA ASN A 534 4.79 38.36 -33.06
C ASN A 534 4.15 39.25 -31.96
N ALA A 535 4.87 39.49 -30.86
CA ALA A 535 4.43 40.33 -29.74
C ALA A 535 3.90 41.74 -30.12
N ASN A 536 4.46 42.38 -31.15
CA ASN A 536 4.00 43.69 -31.60
C ASN A 536 2.60 43.64 -32.26
N ASP A 537 2.30 42.57 -33.00
CA ASP A 537 0.98 42.38 -33.60
C ASP A 537 -0.08 42.12 -32.52
N VAL A 538 0.25 41.34 -31.49
CA VAL A 538 -0.62 41.10 -30.32
C VAL A 538 -0.97 42.41 -29.62
N LEU A 539 0.05 43.23 -29.32
CA LEU A 539 -0.15 44.51 -28.65
C LEU A 539 -0.99 45.48 -29.49
N TYR A 540 -0.70 45.58 -30.80
CA TYR A 540 -1.45 46.43 -31.72
C TYR A 540 -2.93 46.02 -31.80
N LYS A 541 -3.20 44.75 -32.08
CA LYS A 541 -4.58 44.27 -32.23
C LYS A 541 -5.38 44.38 -30.93
N LEU A 542 -4.75 44.19 -29.76
CA LEU A 542 -5.42 44.40 -28.49
C LEU A 542 -5.75 45.86 -28.23
N ASN A 543 -4.85 46.78 -28.57
CA ASN A 543 -5.14 48.21 -28.50
C ASN A 543 -6.36 48.58 -29.37
N GLU A 544 -6.48 47.98 -30.57
CA GLU A 544 -7.66 48.15 -31.41
C GLU A 544 -8.92 47.50 -30.81
N TRP A 545 -8.80 46.30 -30.24
CA TRP A 545 -9.91 45.63 -29.56
C TRP A 545 -10.45 46.45 -28.38
N MET A 546 -9.58 47.06 -27.56
CA MET A 546 -10.00 47.95 -26.47
C MET A 546 -10.80 49.16 -26.98
N LYS A 547 -10.52 49.65 -28.20
CA LYS A 547 -11.32 50.71 -28.85
C LYS A 547 -12.69 50.20 -29.32
N VAL A 548 -12.75 48.97 -29.85
CA VAL A 548 -13.94 48.38 -30.49
C VAL A 548 -14.93 47.83 -29.49
N VAL A 549 -14.48 47.11 -28.47
CA VAL A 549 -15.36 46.45 -27.50
C VAL A 549 -16.12 47.46 -26.63
N LYS A 550 -15.72 48.75 -26.66
CA LYS A 550 -16.35 49.84 -25.93
C LYS A 550 -16.77 49.38 -24.53
N HIS A 551 -15.76 49.07 -23.72
CA HIS A 551 -15.87 49.53 -22.35
C HIS A 551 -16.12 51.04 -22.43
N ASP A 552 -17.01 51.57 -21.57
CA ASP A 552 -16.79 52.93 -21.11
C ASP A 552 -15.29 53.00 -20.80
N ALA A 553 -14.53 53.79 -21.55
CA ALA A 553 -13.07 53.74 -21.58
C ALA A 553 -12.41 54.08 -20.22
N TYR A 554 -13.21 54.10 -19.15
CA TYR A 554 -12.94 54.53 -17.80
C TYR A 554 -13.82 53.80 -16.75
N ASP A 555 -14.43 52.63 -17.03
CA ASP A 555 -14.91 51.79 -15.92
C ASP A 555 -13.71 51.15 -15.22
N LYS A 556 -13.16 51.93 -14.28
CA LYS A 556 -11.99 51.64 -13.47
C LYS A 556 -12.20 50.49 -12.48
N SER A 557 -13.40 49.91 -12.45
CA SER A 557 -13.75 48.78 -11.57
C SER A 557 -13.76 47.42 -12.28
N ASP A 558 -13.46 47.36 -13.59
CA ASP A 558 -13.42 46.10 -14.33
C ASP A 558 -12.13 45.30 -14.08
N THR A 559 -12.22 44.40 -13.10
CA THR A 559 -11.15 43.49 -12.68
C THR A 559 -10.52 42.70 -13.84
N LEU A 560 -11.29 42.28 -14.85
CA LEU A 560 -10.75 41.45 -15.94
C LEU A 560 -9.87 42.27 -16.90
N THR A 561 -10.32 43.48 -17.26
CA THR A 561 -9.50 44.40 -18.08
C THR A 561 -8.24 44.81 -17.33
N ILE A 562 -8.34 45.11 -16.03
CA ILE A 562 -7.19 45.43 -15.16
C ILE A 562 -6.16 44.30 -15.20
N LEU A 563 -6.57 43.06 -14.90
CA LEU A 563 -5.68 41.90 -14.91
C LEU A 563 -5.03 41.67 -16.28
N LEU A 564 -5.79 41.84 -17.38
CA LEU A 564 -5.28 41.68 -18.74
C LEU A 564 -4.20 42.71 -19.05
N VAL A 565 -4.51 43.99 -18.88
CA VAL A 565 -3.60 45.10 -19.23
C VAL A 565 -2.35 45.09 -18.37
N ILE A 566 -2.46 44.82 -17.07
CA ILE A 566 -1.30 44.75 -16.17
C ILE A 566 -0.35 43.61 -16.58
N ASN A 567 -0.87 42.39 -16.79
CA ASN A 567 -0.01 41.28 -17.18
C ASN A 567 0.68 41.52 -18.54
N LEU A 568 0.03 42.21 -19.47
CA LEU A 568 0.66 42.60 -20.74
C LEU A 568 1.74 43.66 -20.56
N PHE A 569 1.47 44.66 -19.73
CA PHE A 569 2.44 45.71 -19.42
C PHE A 569 3.71 45.11 -18.82
N GLU A 570 3.57 44.31 -17.76
CA GLU A 570 4.71 43.68 -17.09
C GLU A 570 5.44 42.68 -17.99
N MET A 571 4.69 41.85 -18.72
CA MET A 571 5.27 40.68 -19.40
C MET A 571 5.60 40.86 -20.86
N LEU A 572 5.06 41.84 -21.57
CA LEU A 572 5.38 42.11 -22.98
C LEU A 572 6.02 43.48 -23.15
N ILE A 573 5.46 44.51 -22.53
CA ILE A 573 5.93 45.89 -22.72
C ILE A 573 7.24 46.11 -21.96
N VAL A 574 7.24 45.97 -20.64
CA VAL A 574 8.44 46.26 -19.81
C VAL A 574 9.55 45.26 -20.07
N LYS A 575 9.22 43.96 -20.18
CA LYS A 575 10.23 42.90 -20.25
C LYS A 575 10.85 42.70 -21.64
N TYR A 576 10.15 43.03 -22.73
CA TYR A 576 10.59 42.68 -24.09
C TYR A 576 10.73 43.88 -25.04
N ALA A 577 10.21 45.06 -24.71
CA ALA A 577 10.47 46.24 -25.54
C ALA A 577 11.97 46.60 -25.48
N LYS A 578 12.68 46.41 -26.60
CA LYS A 578 14.10 46.83 -26.72
C LYS A 578 14.25 48.33 -26.59
N SER A 579 13.25 49.06 -27.07
CA SER A 579 13.10 50.50 -26.92
C SER A 579 11.63 50.82 -26.73
N VAL A 580 11.32 51.76 -25.84
CA VAL A 580 9.96 52.27 -25.65
C VAL A 580 9.38 52.82 -26.96
N LEU A 581 10.23 53.35 -27.84
CA LEU A 581 9.86 53.88 -29.16
C LEU A 581 9.65 52.80 -30.23
N SER A 582 10.10 51.56 -29.98
CA SER A 582 9.93 50.43 -30.91
C SER A 582 8.60 49.68 -30.71
N LEU A 583 7.79 50.13 -29.74
CA LEU A 583 6.47 49.58 -29.48
C LEU A 583 5.48 50.01 -30.57
N PRO A 584 4.48 49.16 -30.89
CA PRO A 584 3.40 49.53 -31.80
C PRO A 584 2.51 50.61 -31.18
N ASN A 585 1.58 51.15 -31.97
CA ASN A 585 0.66 52.20 -31.52
C ASN A 585 -0.34 51.69 -30.47
N ILE A 586 0.07 51.68 -29.20
CA ILE A 586 -0.65 51.10 -28.05
C ILE A 586 -1.10 52.15 -27.02
N GLU A 587 -1.41 53.35 -27.50
CA GLU A 587 -1.73 54.51 -26.66
C GLU A 587 -2.88 54.25 -25.66
N VAL A 588 -3.93 53.53 -26.05
CA VAL A 588 -5.07 53.24 -25.18
C VAL A 588 -4.64 52.37 -24.00
N ILE A 589 -3.78 51.38 -24.25
CA ILE A 589 -3.20 50.52 -23.22
C ILE A 589 -2.36 51.34 -22.24
N LEU A 590 -1.49 52.24 -22.75
CA LEU A 590 -0.62 53.06 -21.91
C LEU A 590 -1.39 54.09 -21.07
N ASN A 591 -2.39 54.75 -21.66
CA ASN A 591 -3.28 55.66 -20.94
C ASN A 591 -4.04 54.92 -19.83
N PHE A 592 -4.48 53.68 -20.08
CA PHE A 592 -5.16 52.86 -19.07
C PHE A 592 -4.22 52.48 -17.91
N VAL A 593 -2.99 52.04 -18.22
CA VAL A 593 -1.94 51.75 -17.22
C VAL A 593 -1.66 52.96 -16.33
N GLU A 594 -1.52 54.15 -16.93
CA GLU A 594 -1.25 55.38 -16.19
C GLU A 594 -2.43 55.79 -15.30
N ASN A 595 -3.65 55.66 -15.79
CA ASN A 595 -4.85 55.98 -15.01
C ASN A 595 -4.99 55.05 -13.79
N ILE A 596 -4.76 53.74 -13.95
CA ILE A 596 -4.78 52.77 -12.83
C ILE A 596 -3.72 53.09 -11.79
N ARG A 597 -2.50 53.44 -12.24
CA ARG A 597 -1.41 53.86 -11.36
C ARG A 597 -1.82 55.02 -10.43
N GLN A 598 -2.60 55.98 -10.92
CA GLN A 598 -3.02 57.15 -10.14
C GLN A 598 -4.01 56.81 -9.00
N GLU A 599 -4.71 55.67 -9.09
CA GLU A 599 -5.78 55.29 -8.15
C GLU A 599 -5.29 54.44 -6.97
N GLN A 600 -3.98 54.16 -6.86
CA GLN A 600 -3.37 53.34 -5.80
C GLN A 600 -4.00 51.95 -5.65
N THR A 601 -4.48 51.34 -6.73
CA THR A 601 -4.88 49.93 -6.72
C THR A 601 -3.64 49.04 -6.59
N TYR A 602 -3.66 48.08 -5.67
CA TYR A 602 -2.51 47.23 -5.28
C TYR A 602 -1.97 46.31 -6.40
N GLU A 603 -2.45 46.42 -7.64
CA GLU A 603 -2.19 45.43 -8.69
C GLU A 603 -1.05 45.79 -9.65
N ILE A 604 -0.65 47.06 -9.76
CA ILE A 604 0.44 47.49 -10.67
C ILE A 604 1.60 48.15 -9.90
N ASP A 605 2.84 47.82 -10.26
CA ASP A 605 4.03 48.46 -9.68
C ASP A 605 4.18 49.89 -10.22
N ALA A 606 3.76 50.87 -9.41
CA ALA A 606 3.86 52.28 -9.75
C ALA A 606 5.29 52.72 -10.09
N LYS A 607 6.31 52.14 -9.43
CA LYS A 607 7.71 52.47 -9.75
C LYS A 607 8.10 51.95 -11.12
N GLN A 608 7.67 50.75 -11.48
CA GLN A 608 7.93 50.20 -12.81
C GLN A 608 7.26 51.02 -13.91
N VAL A 609 6.02 51.49 -13.68
CA VAL A 609 5.34 52.42 -14.58
C VAL A 609 6.09 53.74 -14.69
N ASP A 610 6.53 54.30 -13.56
CA ASP A 610 7.30 55.55 -13.53
C ASP A 610 8.65 55.44 -14.24
N GLU A 611 9.38 54.35 -14.03
CA GLU A 611 10.62 54.07 -14.74
C GLU A 611 10.39 53.93 -16.24
N PHE A 612 9.30 53.25 -16.64
CA PHE A 612 8.92 53.11 -18.04
C PHE A 612 8.59 54.47 -18.68
N ILE A 613 7.78 55.30 -18.02
CA ILE A 613 7.44 56.65 -18.49
C ILE A 613 8.69 57.53 -18.57
N ALA A 614 9.54 57.51 -17.53
CA ALA A 614 10.79 58.27 -17.51
C ALA A 614 11.77 57.84 -18.62
N ASN A 615 11.83 56.53 -18.93
CA ASN A 615 12.62 56.03 -20.05
C ASN A 615 12.06 56.51 -21.40
N GLY A 616 10.74 56.56 -21.54
CA GLY A 616 10.07 57.15 -22.70
C GLY A 616 10.37 58.65 -22.84
N GLN A 617 10.22 59.43 -21.76
CA GLN A 617 10.55 60.86 -21.71
C GLN A 617 12.01 61.13 -22.07
N LYS A 618 12.97 60.35 -21.53
CA LYS A 618 14.39 60.43 -21.91
C LYS A 618 14.63 60.11 -23.38
N SER A 619 13.86 59.19 -23.95
CA SER A 619 13.96 58.86 -25.37
C SER A 619 13.45 60.01 -26.23
N ILE A 620 12.33 60.64 -25.84
CA ILE A 620 11.83 61.87 -26.46
C ILE A 620 12.83 63.02 -26.31
N GLU A 621 13.42 63.21 -25.14
CA GLU A 621 14.47 64.21 -24.89
C GLU A 621 15.65 64.01 -25.85
N LYS A 622 16.13 62.78 -26.02
CA LYS A 622 17.19 62.46 -27.00
C LYS A 622 16.75 62.72 -28.43
N ILE A 623 15.51 62.42 -28.82
CA ILE A 623 14.98 62.76 -30.14
C ILE A 623 15.03 64.27 -30.35
N LEU A 624 14.48 65.05 -29.41
CA LEU A 624 14.39 66.52 -29.45
C LEU A 624 15.75 67.19 -29.42
N LEU A 625 16.71 66.64 -28.67
CA LEU A 625 18.10 67.11 -28.61
C LEU A 625 18.92 66.71 -29.82
N LEU A 626 18.33 65.98 -30.77
CA LEU A 626 19.03 65.28 -31.85
C LEU A 626 20.12 64.42 -31.22
N ARG A 627 19.83 63.22 -30.69
CA ARG A 627 20.81 62.31 -30.04
C ARG A 627 20.60 60.84 -30.43
N GLU A 628 19.66 60.56 -31.34
CA GLU A 628 19.27 59.22 -31.76
C GLU A 628 19.79 58.85 -33.15
N SER A 629 19.59 57.59 -33.54
CA SER A 629 19.97 57.08 -34.88
C SER A 629 19.03 57.58 -35.99
N CYS A 630 19.52 57.68 -37.24
CA CYS A 630 18.69 58.06 -38.40
C CYS A 630 17.45 57.18 -38.59
N SER A 631 17.54 55.88 -38.26
CA SER A 631 16.39 54.96 -38.31
C SER A 631 15.30 55.37 -37.33
N THR A 632 15.66 55.79 -36.12
CA THR A 632 14.70 56.24 -35.09
C THR A 632 13.87 57.43 -35.59
N TYR A 633 14.50 58.39 -36.29
CA TYR A 633 13.81 59.56 -36.82
C TYR A 633 12.88 59.23 -37.99
N ARG A 634 13.26 58.28 -38.86
CA ARG A 634 12.41 57.80 -39.95
C ARG A 634 11.12 57.17 -39.44
N ASP A 635 11.22 56.40 -38.36
CA ASP A 635 10.08 55.67 -37.80
C ASP A 635 9.16 56.57 -36.95
N LEU A 636 9.63 57.77 -36.60
CA LEU A 636 8.95 58.73 -35.72
C LEU A 636 7.64 59.27 -36.30
N HIS A 637 7.61 59.51 -37.62
CA HIS A 637 6.45 60.10 -38.30
C HIS A 637 5.16 59.27 -38.11
N ASN A 638 5.28 57.94 -37.98
CA ASN A 638 4.14 57.01 -37.89
C ASN A 638 3.87 56.51 -36.46
N SER A 639 4.62 57.00 -35.48
CA SER A 639 4.61 56.52 -34.11
C SER A 639 3.66 57.35 -33.24
N THR A 640 2.44 56.86 -33.00
CA THR A 640 1.51 57.55 -32.09
C THR A 640 1.96 57.44 -30.63
N ILE A 641 2.69 56.37 -30.31
CA ILE A 641 3.28 56.14 -28.99
C ILE A 641 4.31 57.23 -28.62
N ALA A 642 4.99 57.84 -29.59
CA ALA A 642 5.89 58.96 -29.33
C ALA A 642 5.14 60.19 -28.79
N TYR A 643 3.91 60.46 -29.26
CA TYR A 643 3.10 61.58 -28.75
C TYR A 643 2.62 61.35 -27.32
N PHE A 644 2.31 60.10 -26.94
CA PHE A 644 2.00 59.76 -25.55
C PHE A 644 3.12 60.23 -24.61
N PHE A 645 4.39 59.88 -24.87
CA PHE A 645 5.50 60.33 -24.04
C PHE A 645 5.81 61.82 -24.18
N LEU A 646 5.66 62.38 -25.37
CA LEU A 646 5.86 63.80 -25.61
C LEU A 646 4.90 64.66 -24.78
N SER A 647 3.63 64.27 -24.68
CA SER A 647 2.63 64.95 -23.84
C SER A 647 2.99 64.97 -22.35
N LYS A 648 3.84 64.04 -21.91
CA LYS A 648 4.33 63.92 -20.53
C LYS A 648 5.70 64.57 -20.34
N THR A 649 6.33 65.03 -21.40
CA THR A 649 7.68 65.58 -21.37
C THR A 649 7.60 67.10 -21.22
N ASP A 650 8.33 67.67 -20.26
CA ASP A 650 8.44 69.13 -20.14
C ASP A 650 9.41 69.68 -21.20
N ILE A 651 8.85 69.94 -22.38
CA ILE A 651 9.59 70.45 -23.53
C ILE A 651 10.24 71.80 -23.19
N GLN A 652 9.56 72.66 -22.43
CA GLN A 652 10.08 73.98 -22.07
C GLN A 652 11.31 73.86 -21.19
N GLN A 653 11.26 72.98 -20.19
CA GLN A 653 12.38 72.73 -19.31
C GLN A 653 13.57 72.11 -20.05
N ILE A 654 13.37 71.16 -20.98
CA ILE A 654 14.45 70.58 -21.79
C ILE A 654 15.20 71.65 -22.58
N PHE A 655 14.47 72.57 -23.22
CA PHE A 655 15.09 73.66 -23.99
C PHE A 655 15.70 74.75 -23.09
N ALA A 656 15.20 74.94 -21.87
CA ALA A 656 15.77 75.88 -20.90
C ALA A 656 17.08 75.36 -20.28
N ASP A 657 17.16 74.06 -19.99
CA ASP A 657 18.33 73.42 -19.36
C ASP A 657 19.46 73.14 -20.36
N ASN A 658 19.16 73.14 -21.67
CA ASN A 658 20.15 72.98 -22.72
C ASN A 658 20.47 74.33 -23.37
N ASN A 659 21.76 74.59 -23.58
CA ASN A 659 22.20 75.83 -24.22
C ASN A 659 21.58 75.95 -25.63
N LEU A 660 20.76 76.99 -25.87
CA LEU A 660 20.08 77.28 -27.15
C LEU A 660 21.03 77.31 -28.34
N GLN A 661 22.32 77.61 -28.12
CA GLN A 661 23.38 77.51 -29.14
C GLN A 661 23.55 76.09 -29.72
N GLN A 662 23.02 75.05 -29.07
CA GLN A 662 23.03 73.68 -29.61
C GLN A 662 22.05 73.47 -30.77
N TYR A 663 21.09 74.37 -30.95
CA TYR A 663 20.07 74.32 -32.00
C TYR A 663 20.32 75.35 -33.12
N GLU A 664 21.44 76.08 -33.06
CA GLU A 664 21.86 76.98 -34.12
C GLU A 664 22.38 76.19 -35.34
N PHE A 665 21.82 76.53 -36.49
CA PHE A 665 22.05 75.91 -37.78
C PHE A 665 23.07 76.74 -38.59
N PRO A 666 24.15 76.17 -39.17
CA PRO A 666 25.10 75.21 -38.64
C PRO A 666 26.44 75.90 -38.31
N LEU A 667 26.95 75.74 -37.09
CA LEU A 667 28.40 75.82 -36.82
C LEU A 667 28.84 74.41 -36.46
N SER A 668 29.80 73.89 -37.23
CA SER A 668 30.43 72.58 -37.11
C SER A 668 30.81 72.27 -35.65
N SER A 669 29.90 71.66 -34.92
CA SER A 669 30.16 71.19 -33.57
C SER A 669 30.45 69.69 -33.64
N ARG A 670 31.34 69.21 -32.78
CA ARG A 670 31.67 67.79 -32.58
C ARG A 670 30.45 66.90 -32.32
N LYS A 671 29.26 67.48 -32.07
CA LYS A 671 28.01 66.76 -31.88
C LYS A 671 27.29 66.46 -33.20
N THR A 672 27.50 67.22 -34.27
CA THR A 672 26.95 66.89 -35.60
C THR A 672 27.52 65.56 -36.14
N GLU A 673 28.70 65.16 -35.65
CA GLU A 673 29.34 63.84 -35.87
C GLU A 673 28.49 62.67 -35.35
N LEU A 674 27.59 62.90 -34.38
CA LEU A 674 26.74 61.85 -33.80
C LEU A 674 25.48 61.57 -34.65
N PHE A 675 24.97 62.53 -35.45
CA PHE A 675 23.71 62.38 -36.21
C PHE A 675 23.90 61.86 -37.62
N ILE A 676 25.02 62.20 -38.24
CA ILE A 676 25.37 61.73 -39.57
C ILE A 676 26.78 61.21 -39.43
N SER A 677 26.92 59.88 -39.54
CA SER A 677 28.12 59.08 -39.22
C SER A 677 29.40 59.45 -39.97
N PHE A 678 29.38 60.52 -40.76
CA PHE A 678 30.49 61.05 -41.51
C PHE A 678 30.23 62.54 -41.72
N ILE A 679 31.08 63.42 -41.18
CA ILE A 679 31.13 64.81 -41.64
C ILE A 679 32.10 64.82 -42.83
N PRO A 680 31.67 65.29 -44.02
CA PRO A 680 32.57 65.49 -45.15
C PRO A 680 33.72 66.38 -44.71
N LYS A 681 34.95 66.01 -45.08
CA LYS A 681 36.09 66.89 -44.81
C LYS A 681 35.83 68.23 -45.49
N ASP A 682 36.31 69.31 -44.88
CA ASP A 682 36.34 70.62 -45.53
C ASP A 682 36.92 70.45 -46.93
N ILE A 683 36.31 71.15 -47.89
CA ILE A 683 36.75 71.11 -49.28
C ILE A 683 38.19 71.65 -49.33
N ASN A 684 39.16 70.74 -49.36
CA ASN A 684 40.57 71.05 -49.32
C ASN A 684 41.19 70.60 -50.65
N ILE A 685 41.38 71.59 -51.50
CA ILE A 685 41.90 71.42 -52.84
C ILE A 685 43.29 72.05 -52.85
N THR A 686 44.29 71.27 -52.46
CA THR A 686 45.70 71.63 -52.67
C THR A 686 46.05 71.40 -54.15
N LEU A 687 46.90 72.25 -54.71
CA LEU A 687 47.33 72.24 -56.12
C LEU A 687 47.65 70.81 -56.61
N THR A 688 46.77 70.24 -57.44
CA THR A 688 47.01 68.96 -58.12
C THR A 688 47.71 69.21 -59.46
N GLU A 689 48.45 68.20 -59.95
CA GLU A 689 49.29 68.32 -61.15
C GLU A 689 48.51 68.60 -62.45
N SER A 690 47.18 68.38 -62.47
CA SER A 690 46.32 68.72 -63.61
C SER A 690 44.98 69.32 -63.19
N LYS A 691 44.41 70.15 -64.08
CA LYS A 691 43.08 70.77 -63.91
C LYS A 691 41.93 69.75 -63.89
N GLU A 692 42.08 68.63 -64.59
CA GLU A 692 41.08 67.54 -64.60
C GLU A 692 41.05 66.80 -63.26
N GLU A 693 42.23 66.48 -62.71
CA GLU A 693 42.36 65.87 -61.38
C GLU A 693 41.81 66.82 -60.29
N TYR A 694 42.07 68.13 -60.44
CA TYR A 694 41.53 69.17 -59.56
C TYR A 694 40.00 69.14 -59.55
N PHE A 695 39.39 69.20 -60.73
CA PHE A 695 37.95 69.29 -60.87
C PHE A 695 37.26 67.98 -60.43
N LYS A 696 37.88 66.83 -60.70
CA LYS A 696 37.40 65.53 -60.23
C LYS A 696 37.38 65.43 -58.71
N ARG A 697 38.47 65.80 -58.02
CA ARG A 697 38.54 65.80 -56.55
C ARG A 697 37.58 66.81 -55.91
N PHE A 698 37.43 67.98 -56.54
CA PHE A 698 36.43 68.95 -56.12
C PHE A 698 35.02 68.38 -56.22
N LEU A 699 34.66 67.77 -57.36
CA LEU A 699 33.35 67.14 -57.54
C LEU A 699 33.12 65.98 -56.57
N GLU A 700 34.14 65.17 -56.27
CA GLU A 700 34.05 64.09 -55.27
C GLU A 700 33.76 64.67 -53.87
N GLN A 701 34.51 65.68 -53.41
CA GLN A 701 34.29 66.33 -52.12
C GLN A 701 32.94 67.05 -52.06
N VAL A 702 32.54 67.76 -53.12
CA VAL A 702 31.22 68.41 -53.22
C VAL A 702 30.10 67.36 -53.20
N ASN A 703 30.26 66.22 -53.88
CA ASN A 703 29.27 65.14 -53.84
C ASN A 703 29.15 64.53 -52.44
N GLU A 704 30.25 64.39 -51.69
CA GLU A 704 30.20 63.99 -50.28
C GLU A 704 29.41 65.00 -49.43
N TRP A 705 29.66 66.31 -49.63
CA TRP A 705 28.91 67.39 -48.99
C TRP A 705 27.42 67.39 -49.35
N LEU A 706 27.08 67.16 -50.62
CA LEU A 706 25.69 67.06 -51.07
C LEU A 706 24.98 65.85 -50.48
N GLN A 707 25.61 64.67 -50.48
CA GLN A 707 25.04 63.46 -49.86
C GLN A 707 24.82 63.63 -48.35
N TRP A 708 25.74 64.32 -47.67
CA TRP A 708 25.59 64.67 -46.27
C TRP A 708 24.41 65.63 -46.05
N PHE A 709 24.31 66.68 -46.87
CA PHE A 709 23.24 67.67 -46.79
C PHE A 709 21.86 67.06 -47.08
N ASP A 710 21.76 66.15 -48.05
CA ASP A 710 20.53 65.42 -48.35
C ASP A 710 20.08 64.53 -47.17
N ARG A 711 21.03 63.84 -46.52
CA ARG A 711 20.74 63.05 -45.32
C ARG A 711 20.31 63.92 -44.15
N PHE A 712 20.99 65.04 -43.95
CA PHE A 712 20.65 66.03 -42.94
C PHE A 712 19.22 66.56 -43.15
N LEU A 713 18.92 67.03 -44.36
CA LEU A 713 17.57 67.50 -44.73
C LEU A 713 16.54 66.41 -44.51
N THR A 714 16.82 65.17 -44.90
CA THR A 714 15.89 64.04 -44.72
C THR A 714 15.55 63.81 -43.24
N ILE A 715 16.54 63.83 -42.34
CA ILE A 715 16.32 63.64 -40.90
C ILE A 715 15.56 64.84 -40.31
N SER A 716 15.97 66.06 -40.64
CA SER A 716 15.31 67.28 -40.17
C SER A 716 13.86 67.37 -40.67
N LEU A 717 13.58 66.92 -41.90
CA LEU A 717 12.23 66.82 -42.44
C LEU A 717 11.36 65.88 -41.62
N TYR A 718 11.83 64.68 -41.26
CA TYR A 718 11.05 63.76 -40.42
C TYR A 718 10.71 64.35 -39.05
N ILE A 719 11.64 65.10 -38.44
CA ILE A 719 11.40 65.77 -37.15
C ILE A 719 10.39 66.91 -37.31
N ILE A 720 10.56 67.75 -38.33
CA ILE A 720 9.65 68.87 -38.62
C ILE A 720 8.25 68.35 -38.94
N GLU A 721 8.12 67.29 -39.73
CA GLU A 721 6.84 66.67 -40.06
C GLU A 721 6.19 66.03 -38.84
N TRP A 722 6.96 65.35 -37.99
CA TRP A 722 6.47 64.84 -36.71
C TRP A 722 5.96 65.96 -35.80
N LEU A 723 6.72 67.05 -35.68
CA LEU A 723 6.32 68.20 -34.86
C LEU A 723 5.11 68.96 -35.44
N LYS A 724 4.94 69.00 -36.77
CA LYS A 724 3.76 69.63 -37.42
C LYS A 724 2.44 68.93 -37.10
N ASN A 725 2.49 67.65 -36.75
CA ASN A 725 1.30 66.90 -36.36
C ASN A 725 0.89 67.16 -34.89
N LEU A 726 1.71 67.90 -34.11
CA LEU A 726 1.30 68.49 -32.84
C LEU A 726 0.52 69.77 -33.14
N ASN A 727 -0.81 69.71 -33.04
CA ASN A 727 -1.63 70.91 -32.90
C ASN A 727 -1.65 71.38 -31.46
#